data_AF-A0A933LIM6-F1
#
_entry.id   AF-A0A933LIM6-F1
#
_cell.length_a   1.000
_cell.length_b   1.000
_cell.length_c   1.000
_cell.angle_alpha   90.00
_cell.angle_beta   90.00
_cell.angle_gamma   90.00
#
_symmetry.space_group_name_H-M   'P 1'
#
loop_
_entity.id
_entity.type
_entity.pdbx_description
1 polymer ?
#
loop_
_entity_poly.entity_id
_entity_poly.type
_entity_poly.pdbx_seq_one_letter_code
_entity_poly.pdbx_strand_id
1 'polypeptide(L)'
;VFLTLSDPEARAAGAAFAIGQLDYQATAEDFQRVGQMLIDLAAAHPDEERLQDYGELGRRLQSFAVLRFAGRPSGELAVGAAMALGRDNNPVYDKAYFYKARLLRAHSMEGGGRGMDVPMGMFAELKQWYPNHPSLRELLGEKIPWGNEFIDDESSAPPWARYLHELYARQCAVLNWWFTRRQAPNGELGGGWGDDCEILRDWGPLAVISTGDPAIVAGIERLCDGIWKACINPEYGYAEYGDVEHSAEPSSDTQPTMMILRWGDPLWIERNMRAAKTIRDIYMGVDQTGHYRFRSGFYGDGLVGKTPRQEGDVHYNTRTMKHVQHLAFWGNTEAKRVYLSWLEGWLEQALKASPGKAAGIVPGQLFYPTGTVVPPSGKPEDWATTNAPKPDDPPGMASMIQGGFLAAYHLTGDRRFLEPMYQYLMRTSTGPLVKNDGHLQPGSPEWTLYGQQFDAHSDTLASFRRLTGDRTADEYLLRFASPYQHYVVTNELDALLQRVESAAKGMRVNFRIMTEELLQTDRAGLPAMRESVGAYTGALHNWRDGLLPTMAVTWEVPDRQFAALVVASTDVRLRVWVYSFHDRPVRMGMRIWRLRPGVYWASHGKILPGESTNLRYAWNEGEEFTFRRRLDTYDVDVPPREAWAIDLRLVRSVDVPATAPDAAIADRDLAMPTMGTLTSTVHNVGSEAMREVLAVLETDNGDGHWSRVAEQRTGTLPAPGLDPVTQTLTFRDVPAARLYRVRLDPDRQLDELYEGNNQAELRVAAR
;
A
#
# COMPACT_ATOMS: atom_id res chain seq x y z
N VAL A 1 4.81 44.30 -4.48
CA VAL A 1 4.85 45.59 -5.22
C VAL A 1 3.46 46.01 -5.67
N PHE A 2 2.73 45.26 -6.51
CA PHE A 2 1.40 45.69 -6.97
C PHE A 2 0.39 45.94 -5.84
N LEU A 3 0.41 45.14 -4.77
CA LEU A 3 -0.47 45.31 -3.61
C LEU A 3 -0.28 46.63 -2.84
N THR A 4 0.81 47.38 -3.06
CA THR A 4 1.08 48.67 -2.41
C THR A 4 0.65 49.86 -3.25
N LEU A 5 0.10 49.65 -4.45
CA LEU A 5 -0.39 50.71 -5.32
C LEU A 5 -1.66 51.34 -4.73
N SER A 6 -1.77 52.67 -4.82
CA SER A 6 -2.92 53.44 -4.33
C SER A 6 -4.12 53.37 -5.26
N ASP A 7 -3.89 53.22 -6.57
CA ASP A 7 -4.93 53.05 -7.57
C ASP A 7 -5.53 51.63 -7.51
N PRO A 8 -6.84 51.48 -7.21
CA PRO A 8 -7.46 50.17 -7.04
C PRO A 8 -7.40 49.29 -8.29
N GLU A 9 -7.52 49.89 -9.47
CA GLU A 9 -7.45 49.18 -10.73
C GLU A 9 -6.04 48.66 -11.02
N ALA A 10 -5.03 49.54 -11.01
CA ALA A 10 -3.63 49.14 -11.23
C ALA A 10 -3.17 48.10 -10.21
N ARG A 11 -3.66 48.19 -8.97
CA ARG A 11 -3.43 47.20 -7.93
C ARG A 11 -4.03 45.84 -8.27
N ALA A 12 -5.31 45.79 -8.67
CA ALA A 12 -6.00 44.54 -9.00
C ALA A 12 -5.46 43.92 -10.29
N ALA A 13 -5.30 44.70 -11.36
CA ALA A 13 -4.74 44.25 -12.64
C ALA A 13 -3.29 43.79 -12.49
N GLY A 14 -2.45 44.53 -11.75
CA GLY A 14 -1.07 44.15 -11.48
C GLY A 14 -0.95 42.86 -10.64
N ALA A 15 -1.83 42.69 -9.64
CA ALA A 15 -1.89 41.46 -8.88
C ALA A 15 -2.35 40.26 -9.74
N ALA A 16 -3.37 40.46 -10.59
CA ALA A 16 -3.84 39.47 -11.56
C ALA A 16 -2.74 39.06 -12.55
N PHE A 17 -1.99 40.03 -13.06
CA PHE A 17 -0.85 39.77 -13.94
C PHE A 17 0.22 38.93 -13.25
N ALA A 18 0.55 39.23 -11.99
CA ALA A 18 1.54 38.48 -11.23
C ALA A 18 1.13 37.01 -11.02
N ILE A 19 -0.11 36.76 -10.58
CA ILE A 19 -0.58 35.38 -10.34
C ILE A 19 -0.78 34.58 -11.64
N GLY A 20 -0.97 35.28 -12.76
CA GLY A 20 -1.07 34.70 -14.09
C GLY A 20 0.26 34.34 -14.73
N GLN A 21 1.39 34.81 -14.18
CA GLN A 21 2.70 34.36 -14.65
C GLN A 21 2.97 32.90 -14.25
N LEU A 22 3.53 32.14 -15.20
CA LEU A 22 3.90 30.75 -14.96
C LEU A 22 5.00 30.62 -13.89
N ASP A 23 5.99 31.51 -13.93
CA ASP A 23 7.11 31.55 -12.98
C ASP A 23 6.71 31.99 -11.55
N TYR A 24 5.48 32.50 -11.37
CA TYR A 24 4.95 32.80 -10.04
C TYR A 24 4.14 31.60 -9.50
N GLN A 25 4.57 31.02 -8.39
CA GLN A 25 3.87 29.91 -7.74
C GLN A 25 2.70 30.42 -6.88
N ALA A 26 1.61 30.80 -7.53
CA ALA A 26 0.38 31.22 -6.85
C ALA A 26 -0.26 30.07 -6.06
N THR A 27 -0.60 30.36 -4.81
CA THR A 27 -1.42 29.50 -3.94
C THR A 27 -2.91 29.67 -4.25
N ALA A 28 -3.75 28.76 -3.74
CA ALA A 28 -5.20 28.93 -3.82
C ALA A 28 -5.68 30.23 -3.13
N GLU A 29 -5.02 30.62 -2.02
CA GLU A 29 -5.30 31.86 -1.32
C GLU A 29 -4.94 33.10 -2.15
N ASP A 30 -3.85 33.04 -2.92
CA ASP A 30 -3.50 34.12 -3.87
C ASP A 30 -4.59 34.30 -4.92
N PHE A 31 -5.07 33.20 -5.53
CA PHE A 31 -6.14 33.25 -6.53
C PHE A 31 -7.44 33.79 -5.94
N GLN A 32 -7.83 33.35 -4.74
CA GLN A 32 -9.03 33.83 -4.05
C GLN A 32 -8.93 35.32 -3.70
N ARG A 33 -7.79 35.74 -3.15
CA ARG A 33 -7.53 37.13 -2.78
C ARG A 33 -7.60 38.06 -4.00
N VAL A 34 -6.89 37.71 -5.07
CA VAL A 34 -6.89 38.52 -6.30
C VAL A 34 -8.26 38.48 -6.97
N GLY A 35 -8.91 37.31 -6.98
CA GLY A 35 -10.27 37.17 -7.49
C GLY A 35 -11.25 38.10 -6.76
N GLN A 36 -11.14 38.19 -5.44
CA GLN A 36 -11.99 39.08 -4.64
C GLN A 36 -11.71 40.56 -4.96
N MET A 37 -10.44 40.94 -5.13
CA MET A 37 -10.07 42.30 -5.53
C MET A 37 -10.69 42.70 -6.88
N LEU A 38 -10.74 41.77 -7.84
CA LEU A 38 -11.35 42.02 -9.15
C LEU A 38 -12.88 42.12 -9.07
N ILE A 39 -13.51 41.28 -8.23
CA ILE A 39 -14.96 41.34 -7.95
C ILE A 39 -15.33 42.68 -7.32
N ASP A 40 -14.57 43.10 -6.30
CA ASP A 40 -14.82 44.36 -5.58
C ASP A 40 -14.63 45.57 -6.51
N LEU A 41 -13.62 45.52 -7.38
CA LEU A 41 -13.38 46.56 -8.39
C LEU A 41 -14.56 46.64 -9.38
N ALA A 42 -15.04 45.51 -9.90
CA ALA A 42 -16.18 45.50 -10.80
C ALA A 42 -17.47 46.01 -10.13
N ALA A 43 -17.68 45.66 -8.86
CA ALA A 43 -18.85 46.09 -8.09
C ALA A 43 -18.83 47.60 -7.81
N ALA A 44 -17.66 48.21 -7.64
CA ALA A 44 -17.52 49.66 -7.46
C ALA A 44 -17.75 50.46 -8.76
N HIS A 45 -17.69 49.80 -9.93
CA HIS A 45 -17.80 50.41 -11.25
C HIS A 45 -18.83 49.68 -12.13
N PRO A 46 -20.13 49.66 -11.77
CA PRO A 46 -21.15 48.84 -12.44
C PRO A 46 -21.40 49.22 -13.91
N ASP A 47 -21.12 50.48 -14.28
CA ASP A 47 -21.36 51.00 -15.63
C ASP A 47 -20.15 50.82 -16.58
N GLU A 48 -19.01 50.33 -16.07
CA GLU A 48 -17.80 50.09 -16.87
C GLU A 48 -17.73 48.63 -17.34
N GLU A 49 -18.19 48.37 -18.56
CA GLU A 49 -18.24 47.03 -19.17
C GLU A 49 -16.91 46.28 -19.08
N ARG A 50 -15.78 46.95 -19.35
CA ARG A 50 -14.43 46.37 -19.23
C ARG A 50 -14.12 45.85 -17.82
N LEU A 51 -14.59 46.53 -16.77
CA LEU A 51 -14.37 46.09 -15.39
C LEU A 51 -15.33 44.95 -15.00
N GLN A 52 -16.46 44.78 -15.70
CA GLN A 52 -17.33 43.63 -15.50
C GLN A 52 -16.65 42.32 -15.96
N ASP A 53 -15.80 42.37 -16.99
CA ASP A 53 -14.96 41.23 -17.39
C ASP A 53 -13.95 40.86 -16.28
N TYR A 54 -13.40 41.84 -15.56
CA TYR A 54 -12.59 41.59 -14.37
C TYR A 54 -13.42 40.96 -13.25
N GLY A 55 -14.65 41.43 -13.02
CA GLY A 55 -15.54 40.80 -12.05
C GLY A 55 -15.83 39.34 -12.40
N GLU A 56 -16.01 39.03 -13.69
CA GLU A 56 -16.22 37.67 -14.18
C GLU A 56 -14.97 36.80 -14.01
N LEU A 57 -13.81 37.30 -14.44
CA LEU A 57 -12.54 36.63 -14.20
C LEU A 57 -12.33 36.38 -12.69
N GLY A 58 -12.61 37.38 -11.86
CA GLY A 58 -12.48 37.29 -10.40
C GLY A 58 -13.36 36.20 -9.79
N ARG A 59 -14.58 36.01 -10.31
CA ARG A 59 -15.45 34.88 -9.92
C ARG A 59 -14.85 33.53 -10.31
N ARG A 60 -14.22 33.41 -11.49
CA ARG A 60 -13.55 32.16 -11.91
C ARG A 60 -12.32 31.87 -11.06
N LEU A 61 -11.55 32.90 -10.67
CA LEU A 61 -10.36 32.74 -9.84
C LEU A 61 -10.64 32.16 -8.45
N GLN A 62 -11.86 32.29 -7.92
CA GLN A 62 -12.23 31.71 -6.61
C GLN A 62 -12.08 30.19 -6.54
N SER A 63 -12.15 29.51 -7.70
CA SER A 63 -12.10 28.05 -7.83
C SER A 63 -10.90 27.58 -8.66
N PHE A 64 -9.90 28.43 -8.89
CA PHE A 64 -8.83 28.18 -9.86
C PHE A 64 -7.73 27.27 -9.29
N ALA A 65 -7.84 25.97 -9.55
CA ALA A 65 -6.93 24.94 -9.07
C ALA A 65 -6.84 23.75 -10.04
N VAL A 66 -5.74 22.98 -9.96
CA VAL A 66 -5.55 21.71 -10.70
C VAL A 66 -5.64 20.47 -9.80
N LEU A 67 -5.54 20.67 -8.49
CA LEU A 67 -5.56 19.58 -7.50
C LEU A 67 -6.99 19.38 -7.02
N ARG A 68 -7.42 18.13 -6.91
CA ARG A 68 -8.75 17.75 -6.46
C ARG A 68 -8.70 17.47 -4.96
N PHE A 69 -9.04 18.48 -4.15
CA PHE A 69 -9.20 18.31 -2.71
C PHE A 69 -10.68 18.31 -2.32
N ALA A 70 -11.09 17.45 -1.39
CA ALA A 70 -12.49 17.34 -0.97
C ALA A 70 -13.01 18.66 -0.39
N GLY A 71 -14.29 18.94 -0.66
CA GLY A 71 -14.92 20.20 -0.28
C GLY A 71 -14.48 21.41 -1.10
N ARG A 72 -13.60 21.24 -2.11
CA ARG A 72 -13.25 22.31 -3.07
C ARG A 72 -13.92 22.06 -4.42
N PRO A 73 -14.39 23.10 -5.11
CA PRO A 73 -14.92 22.96 -6.47
C PRO A 73 -13.84 22.46 -7.43
N SER A 74 -14.25 21.67 -8.44
CA SER A 74 -13.34 21.29 -9.52
C SER A 74 -12.88 22.54 -10.27
N GLY A 75 -11.57 22.78 -10.25
CA GLY A 75 -10.99 23.93 -10.94
C GLY A 75 -10.95 23.77 -12.46
N GLU A 76 -11.27 22.61 -13.02
CA GLU A 76 -11.27 22.41 -14.47
C GLU A 76 -12.26 23.35 -15.19
N LEU A 77 -13.47 23.50 -14.64
CA LEU A 77 -14.47 24.42 -15.21
C LEU A 77 -14.01 25.88 -15.08
N ALA A 78 -13.39 26.24 -13.95
CA ALA A 78 -12.85 27.58 -13.73
C ALA A 78 -11.71 27.90 -14.71
N VAL A 79 -10.80 26.95 -14.94
CA VAL A 79 -9.71 27.04 -15.90
C VAL A 79 -10.25 27.20 -17.32
N GLY A 80 -11.20 26.35 -17.73
CA GLY A 80 -11.83 26.45 -19.04
C GLY A 80 -12.57 27.77 -19.26
N ALA A 81 -13.29 28.25 -18.25
CA ALA A 81 -13.99 29.53 -18.30
C ALA A 81 -13.03 30.72 -18.37
N ALA A 82 -11.92 30.70 -17.60
CA ALA A 82 -10.90 31.73 -17.67
C ALA A 82 -10.23 31.79 -19.05
N MET A 83 -10.04 30.64 -19.73
CA MET A 83 -9.54 30.61 -21.11
C MET A 83 -10.58 31.12 -22.12
N ALA A 84 -11.86 30.87 -21.90
CA ALA A 84 -12.95 31.27 -22.81
C ALA A 84 -13.12 32.79 -22.92
N LEU A 85 -12.58 33.57 -21.97
CA LEU A 85 -12.51 35.04 -22.03
C LEU A 85 -11.54 35.56 -23.11
N GLY A 86 -10.79 34.67 -23.77
CA GLY A 86 -9.81 35.03 -24.78
C GLY A 86 -8.43 35.34 -24.20
N ARG A 87 -7.42 35.39 -25.08
CA ARG A 87 -6.02 35.65 -24.70
C ARG A 87 -5.73 37.13 -24.52
N ASP A 88 -6.34 37.97 -25.36
CA ASP A 88 -6.08 39.41 -25.36
C ASP A 88 -6.58 40.04 -24.05
N ASN A 89 -5.71 40.81 -23.39
CA ASN A 89 -5.98 41.48 -22.11
C ASN A 89 -6.38 40.56 -20.95
N ASN A 90 -6.14 39.25 -21.05
CA ASN A 90 -6.42 38.30 -19.99
C ASN A 90 -5.13 37.97 -19.22
N PRO A 91 -4.93 38.54 -18.01
CA PRO A 91 -3.67 38.43 -17.28
C PRO A 91 -3.34 37.01 -16.82
N VAL A 92 -4.31 36.08 -16.81
CA VAL A 92 -4.13 34.71 -16.34
C VAL A 92 -4.23 33.66 -17.45
N TYR A 93 -4.37 34.07 -18.71
CA TYR A 93 -4.61 33.13 -19.82
C TYR A 93 -3.53 32.06 -19.90
N ASP A 94 -2.25 32.42 -19.88
CA ASP A 94 -1.15 31.46 -20.02
C ASP A 94 -1.09 30.46 -18.85
N LYS A 95 -1.43 30.91 -17.62
CA LYS A 95 -1.58 30.03 -16.45
C LYS A 95 -2.75 29.06 -16.63
N ALA A 96 -3.89 29.55 -17.10
CA ALA A 96 -5.07 28.74 -17.36
C ALA A 96 -4.81 27.71 -18.47
N TYR A 97 -4.15 28.13 -19.55
CA TYR A 97 -3.72 27.26 -20.64
C TYR A 97 -2.79 26.15 -20.16
N PHE A 98 -1.82 26.48 -19.30
CA PHE A 98 -0.94 25.49 -18.66
C PHE A 98 -1.71 24.52 -17.77
N TYR A 99 -2.63 25.02 -16.94
CA TYR A 99 -3.45 24.17 -16.07
C TYR A 99 -4.36 23.24 -16.88
N LYS A 100 -4.95 23.73 -17.97
CA LYS A 100 -5.73 22.90 -18.87
C LYS A 100 -4.87 21.82 -19.52
N ALA A 101 -3.66 22.15 -19.97
CA ALA A 101 -2.72 21.17 -20.52
C ALA A 101 -2.34 20.10 -19.49
N ARG A 102 -2.12 20.48 -18.23
CA ARG A 102 -1.87 19.52 -17.13
C ARG A 102 -3.05 18.58 -16.91
N LEU A 103 -4.27 19.10 -16.84
CA LEU A 103 -5.50 18.30 -16.69
C LEU A 103 -5.72 17.36 -17.89
N LEU A 104 -5.50 17.84 -19.11
CA LEU A 104 -5.60 17.00 -20.32
C LEU A 104 -4.54 15.89 -20.33
N ARG A 105 -3.29 16.20 -19.96
CA ARG A 105 -2.23 15.18 -19.79
C ARG A 105 -2.64 14.14 -18.76
N ALA A 106 -3.21 14.60 -17.66
CA ALA A 106 -3.70 13.78 -16.57
C ALA A 106 -4.74 12.75 -17.11
N HIS A 107 -5.79 13.24 -17.77
CA HIS A 107 -6.80 12.38 -18.40
C HIS A 107 -6.24 11.45 -19.48
N SER A 108 -5.27 11.91 -20.28
CA SER A 108 -4.60 11.04 -21.24
C SER A 108 -3.84 9.91 -20.55
N MET A 109 -3.21 10.15 -19.39
CA MET A 109 -2.56 9.08 -18.62
C MET A 109 -3.55 8.05 -18.10
N GLU A 110 -4.73 8.46 -17.60
CA GLU A 110 -5.82 7.55 -17.24
C GLU A 110 -6.33 6.75 -18.44
N GLY A 111 -6.45 7.41 -19.60
CA GLY A 111 -6.97 6.85 -20.83
C GLY A 111 -5.98 5.98 -21.63
N GLY A 112 -4.86 5.55 -21.04
CA GLY A 112 -3.85 4.71 -21.70
C GLY A 112 -2.98 5.45 -22.73
N GLY A 113 -2.78 6.75 -22.53
CA GLY A 113 -2.01 7.63 -23.42
C GLY A 113 -2.81 8.23 -24.59
N ARG A 114 -4.12 7.91 -24.70
CA ARG A 114 -4.97 8.47 -25.77
C ARG A 114 -5.08 9.99 -25.63
N GLY A 115 -4.84 10.70 -26.74
CA GLY A 115 -4.92 12.17 -26.80
C GLY A 115 -3.74 12.93 -26.19
N MET A 116 -2.62 12.24 -25.89
CA MET A 116 -1.43 12.86 -25.28
C MET A 116 -0.79 13.96 -26.15
N ASP A 117 -0.99 13.92 -27.47
CA ASP A 117 -0.49 14.93 -28.41
C ASP A 117 -1.02 16.33 -28.13
N VAL A 118 -2.29 16.45 -27.69
CA VAL A 118 -2.95 17.73 -27.39
C VAL A 118 -2.24 18.50 -26.26
N PRO A 119 -2.12 17.97 -25.03
CA PRO A 119 -1.42 18.68 -23.95
C PRO A 119 0.06 18.91 -24.27
N MET A 120 0.71 18.00 -25.01
CA MET A 120 2.10 18.18 -25.44
C MET A 120 2.27 19.36 -26.40
N GLY A 121 1.34 19.56 -27.33
CA GLY A 121 1.29 20.74 -28.19
C GLY A 121 1.12 22.05 -27.40
N MET A 122 0.23 22.05 -26.41
CA MET A 122 0.01 23.21 -25.53
C MET A 122 1.26 23.54 -24.70
N PHE A 123 1.94 22.55 -24.14
CA PHE A 123 3.21 22.77 -23.43
C PHE A 123 4.30 23.34 -24.36
N ALA A 124 4.37 22.84 -25.60
CA ALA A 124 5.35 23.30 -26.58
C ALA A 124 5.11 24.77 -26.98
N GLU A 125 3.85 25.19 -27.11
CA GLU A 125 3.49 26.59 -27.35
C GLU A 125 3.92 27.48 -26.18
N LEU A 126 3.60 27.08 -24.93
CA LEU A 126 3.98 27.85 -23.75
C LEU A 126 5.51 27.95 -23.60
N LYS A 127 6.26 26.91 -23.95
CA LYS A 127 7.74 26.92 -23.85
C LYS A 127 8.38 27.98 -24.75
N GLN A 128 7.71 28.46 -25.80
CA GLN A 128 8.22 29.56 -26.63
C GLN A 128 8.29 30.88 -25.85
N TRP A 129 7.35 31.10 -24.94
CA TRP A 129 7.25 32.30 -24.11
C TRP A 129 7.93 32.13 -22.75
N TYR A 130 7.95 30.89 -22.23
CA TYR A 130 8.51 30.53 -20.93
C TYR A 130 9.61 29.45 -21.07
N PRO A 131 10.71 29.72 -21.82
CA PRO A 131 11.69 28.70 -22.19
C PRO A 131 12.43 28.10 -20.98
N ASN A 132 12.50 28.84 -19.88
CA ASN A 132 13.21 28.44 -18.66
C ASN A 132 12.30 27.81 -17.61
N HIS A 133 10.97 27.76 -17.83
CA HIS A 133 10.05 27.23 -16.83
C HIS A 133 10.31 25.72 -16.61
N PRO A 134 10.64 25.30 -15.37
CA PRO A 134 11.20 23.98 -15.13
C PRO A 134 10.21 22.86 -15.45
N SER A 135 8.92 23.01 -15.11
CA SER A 135 7.93 21.98 -15.46
C SER A 135 7.76 21.83 -16.97
N LEU A 136 7.78 22.92 -17.75
CA LEU A 136 7.62 22.84 -19.21
C LEU A 136 8.80 22.10 -19.83
N ARG A 137 10.01 22.32 -19.30
CA ARG A 137 11.21 21.61 -19.72
C ARG A 137 11.09 20.11 -19.47
N GLU A 138 10.76 19.70 -18.24
CA GLU A 138 10.62 18.28 -17.89
C GLU A 138 9.45 17.59 -18.61
N LEU A 139 8.28 18.25 -18.71
CA LEU A 139 7.09 17.74 -19.39
C LEU A 139 7.34 17.50 -20.88
N LEU A 140 8.19 18.30 -21.51
CA LEU A 140 8.61 18.15 -22.91
C LEU A 140 9.84 17.23 -23.08
N GLY A 141 10.17 16.45 -22.05
CA GLY A 141 11.18 15.38 -22.13
C GLY A 141 12.62 15.84 -21.93
N GLU A 142 12.85 17.09 -21.54
CA GLU A 142 14.19 17.52 -21.14
C GLU A 142 14.60 16.79 -19.85
N LYS A 143 15.85 16.30 -19.80
CA LYS A 143 16.39 15.56 -18.66
C LYS A 143 17.04 16.54 -17.69
N ILE A 144 16.32 16.93 -16.64
CA ILE A 144 16.82 17.86 -15.60
C ILE A 144 17.34 17.05 -14.41
N PRO A 145 18.64 17.11 -14.07
CA PRO A 145 19.22 16.35 -12.96
C PRO A 145 18.70 16.79 -11.58
N TRP A 146 18.59 15.85 -10.65
CA TRP A 146 18.31 16.10 -9.23
C TRP A 146 18.89 15.01 -8.33
N GLY A 147 19.04 15.33 -7.04
CA GLY A 147 19.43 14.36 -6.02
C GLY A 147 20.85 13.81 -6.23
N ASN A 148 21.82 14.66 -6.59
CA ASN A 148 23.20 14.24 -6.80
C ASN A 148 23.83 13.69 -5.50
N GLU A 149 23.33 14.11 -4.35
CA GLU A 149 23.70 13.63 -3.02
C GLU A 149 23.39 12.15 -2.77
N PHE A 150 22.51 11.52 -3.57
CA PHE A 150 22.20 10.09 -3.48
C PHE A 150 23.14 9.21 -4.33
N ILE A 151 24.06 9.82 -5.09
CA ILE A 151 24.96 9.09 -5.98
C ILE A 151 26.25 8.78 -5.23
N ASP A 152 26.42 7.51 -4.88
CA ASP A 152 27.66 7.00 -4.29
C ASP A 152 28.80 6.94 -5.31
N ASP A 153 30.03 7.24 -4.87
CA ASP A 153 31.27 7.03 -5.64
C ASP A 153 31.36 5.57 -6.11
N GLU A 154 31.83 5.33 -7.34
CA GLU A 154 31.91 3.97 -7.90
C GLU A 154 32.77 3.00 -7.09
N SER A 155 33.76 3.54 -6.36
CA SER A 155 34.69 2.79 -5.51
C SER A 155 34.23 2.63 -4.06
N SER A 156 33.15 3.31 -3.63
CA SER A 156 32.78 3.38 -2.21
C SER A 156 32.13 2.12 -1.66
N ALA A 157 31.51 1.32 -2.53
CA ALA A 157 30.77 0.10 -2.17
C ALA A 157 30.54 -0.80 -3.40
N PRO A 158 30.24 -2.10 -3.21
CA PRO A 158 29.88 -2.99 -4.30
C PRO A 158 28.67 -2.47 -5.11
N PRO A 159 28.61 -2.75 -6.43
CA PRO A 159 27.53 -2.23 -7.29
C PRO A 159 26.11 -2.53 -6.80
N TRP A 160 25.87 -3.73 -6.26
CA TRP A 160 24.56 -4.12 -5.72
C TRP A 160 24.12 -3.20 -4.58
N ALA A 161 25.05 -2.84 -3.68
CA ALA A 161 24.77 -2.00 -2.54
C ALA A 161 24.50 -0.56 -2.97
N ARG A 162 25.37 0.01 -3.85
CA ARG A 162 25.23 1.39 -4.33
C ARG A 162 23.92 1.63 -5.06
N TYR A 163 23.57 0.78 -6.02
CA TYR A 163 22.35 1.01 -6.80
C TYR A 163 21.07 0.73 -6.01
N LEU A 164 21.07 -0.23 -5.09
CA LEU A 164 19.92 -0.45 -4.20
C LEU A 164 19.76 0.69 -3.17
N HIS A 165 20.87 1.23 -2.64
CA HIS A 165 20.85 2.39 -1.76
C HIS A 165 20.36 3.64 -2.50
N GLU A 166 20.95 3.96 -3.65
CA GLU A 166 20.54 5.12 -4.47
C GLU A 166 19.05 5.04 -4.84
N LEU A 167 18.59 3.88 -5.33
CA LEU A 167 17.20 3.68 -5.74
C LEU A 167 16.25 3.87 -4.55
N TYR A 168 16.51 3.20 -3.42
CA TYR A 168 15.68 3.30 -2.22
C TYR A 168 15.67 4.73 -1.67
N ALA A 169 16.83 5.38 -1.58
CA ALA A 169 16.94 6.76 -1.10
C ALA A 169 16.15 7.75 -1.96
N ARG A 170 16.20 7.60 -3.29
CA ARG A 170 15.41 8.41 -4.24
C ARG A 170 13.91 8.14 -4.13
N GLN A 171 13.51 6.87 -4.00
CA GLN A 171 12.11 6.50 -3.81
C GLN A 171 11.55 7.13 -2.51
N CYS A 172 12.30 7.02 -1.41
CA CYS A 172 11.96 7.69 -0.15
C CYS A 172 11.94 9.23 -0.29
N ALA A 173 12.85 9.84 -1.05
CA ALA A 173 12.86 11.29 -1.26
C ALA A 173 11.60 11.78 -1.99
N VAL A 174 11.12 11.03 -2.99
CA VAL A 174 9.86 11.33 -3.67
C VAL A 174 8.68 11.22 -2.70
N LEU A 175 8.55 10.13 -1.94
CA LEU A 175 7.48 9.97 -0.95
C LEU A 175 7.52 11.07 0.12
N ASN A 176 8.70 11.44 0.61
CA ASN A 176 8.85 12.55 1.55
C ASN A 176 8.33 13.86 0.96
N TRP A 177 8.59 14.16 -0.31
CA TRP A 177 8.02 15.34 -0.96
C TRP A 177 6.49 15.30 -0.94
N TRP A 178 5.88 14.15 -1.26
CA TRP A 178 4.43 14.00 -1.21
C TRP A 178 3.89 14.28 0.19
N PHE A 179 4.47 13.69 1.22
CA PHE A 179 3.97 13.83 2.60
C PHE A 179 4.32 15.14 3.30
N THR A 180 5.34 15.88 2.83
CA THR A 180 5.80 17.12 3.48
C THR A 180 5.49 18.39 2.68
N ARG A 181 5.25 18.27 1.36
CA ARG A 181 4.97 19.42 0.48
C ARG A 181 3.58 19.38 -0.14
N ARG A 182 3.06 18.20 -0.46
CA ARG A 182 1.80 18.03 -1.21
C ARG A 182 0.61 17.70 -0.32
N GLN A 183 0.82 16.85 0.68
CA GLN A 183 -0.24 16.32 1.54
C GLN A 183 -0.91 17.44 2.34
N ALA A 184 -2.23 17.50 2.28
CA ALA A 184 -3.03 18.46 3.04
C ALA A 184 -3.11 18.06 4.54
N PRO A 185 -3.46 18.99 5.45
CA PRO A 185 -3.57 18.69 6.88
C PRO A 185 -4.55 17.56 7.23
N ASN A 186 -5.58 17.33 6.41
CA ASN A 186 -6.54 16.24 6.58
C ASN A 186 -6.07 14.89 6.00
N GLY A 187 -4.89 14.84 5.36
CA GLY A 187 -4.30 13.62 4.81
C GLY A 187 -4.36 13.48 3.29
N GLU A 188 -5.17 14.28 2.59
CA GLU A 188 -5.33 14.18 1.13
C GLU A 188 -4.04 14.47 0.37
N LEU A 189 -3.78 13.71 -0.69
CA LEU A 189 -2.71 13.94 -1.65
C LEU A 189 -3.19 14.78 -2.83
N GLY A 190 -4.50 14.91 -3.01
CA GLY A 190 -5.14 15.85 -3.94
C GLY A 190 -5.34 15.33 -5.36
N GLY A 191 -5.38 14.01 -5.55
CA GLY A 191 -6.07 13.37 -6.65
C GLY A 191 -7.55 13.11 -6.34
N GLY A 192 -7.94 13.21 -5.07
CA GLY A 192 -9.25 12.84 -4.54
C GLY A 192 -9.14 11.50 -3.81
N TRP A 193 -10.02 11.25 -2.84
CA TRP A 193 -9.84 10.10 -1.93
C TRP A 193 -9.82 8.72 -2.60
N GLY A 194 -10.53 8.55 -3.72
CA GLY A 194 -10.50 7.33 -4.53
C GLY A 194 -9.09 7.08 -5.07
N ASP A 195 -8.58 7.97 -5.92
CA ASP A 195 -7.22 7.86 -6.46
C ASP A 195 -6.14 7.84 -5.36
N ASP A 196 -6.31 8.65 -4.31
CA ASP A 196 -5.34 8.77 -3.22
C ASP A 196 -5.20 7.46 -2.43
N CYS A 197 -6.24 6.61 -2.34
CA CYS A 197 -6.13 5.34 -1.63
C CYS A 197 -5.39 4.27 -2.45
N GLU A 198 -5.56 4.27 -3.78
CA GLU A 198 -5.01 3.25 -4.67
C GLU A 198 -3.47 3.22 -4.66
N ILE A 199 -2.83 4.37 -4.44
CA ILE A 199 -1.36 4.47 -4.43
C ILE A 199 -0.70 3.64 -3.31
N LEU A 200 -1.45 3.30 -2.26
CA LEU A 200 -0.97 2.51 -1.14
C LEU A 200 -0.62 1.07 -1.54
N ARG A 201 -1.11 0.59 -2.69
CA ARG A 201 -0.72 -0.70 -3.30
C ARG A 201 0.77 -0.75 -3.67
N ASP A 202 1.39 0.41 -3.88
CA ASP A 202 2.82 0.55 -4.17
C ASP A 202 3.58 1.17 -2.99
N TRP A 203 3.08 2.27 -2.40
CA TRP A 203 3.81 2.98 -1.35
C TRP A 203 3.83 2.24 -0.01
N GLY A 204 2.78 1.47 0.32
CA GLY A 204 2.76 0.62 1.52
C GLY A 204 3.90 -0.41 1.53
N PRO A 205 4.05 -1.23 0.47
CA PRO A 205 5.18 -2.16 0.32
C PRO A 205 6.57 -1.51 0.42
N LEU A 206 6.76 -0.30 -0.10
CA LEU A 206 8.03 0.41 0.06
C LEU A 206 8.25 0.89 1.51
N ALA A 207 7.20 1.38 2.15
CA ALA A 207 7.26 1.88 3.53
C ALA A 207 7.60 0.78 4.54
N VAL A 208 7.22 -0.48 4.28
CA VAL A 208 7.51 -1.59 5.21
C VAL A 208 8.99 -1.99 5.22
N ILE A 209 9.79 -1.58 4.22
CA ILE A 209 11.20 -2.00 4.09
C ILE A 209 11.95 -1.74 5.39
N SER A 210 11.84 -0.54 5.97
CA SER A 210 12.61 -0.18 7.14
C SER A 210 11.99 0.91 8.01
N THR A 211 12.45 0.98 9.27
CA THR A 211 12.15 2.07 10.20
C THR A 211 12.99 3.33 9.95
N GLY A 212 13.90 3.32 8.98
CA GLY A 212 14.89 4.38 8.74
C GLY A 212 14.33 5.70 8.22
N ASP A 213 13.04 5.77 7.93
CA ASP A 213 12.35 7.01 7.55
C ASP A 213 10.92 7.05 8.13
N PRO A 214 10.77 7.36 9.42
CA PRO A 214 9.46 7.31 10.09
C PRO A 214 8.45 8.32 9.52
N ALA A 215 8.90 9.35 8.80
CA ALA A 215 8.02 10.34 8.18
C ALA A 215 7.14 9.74 7.07
N ILE A 216 7.64 8.70 6.38
CA ILE A 216 6.89 8.00 5.33
C ILE A 216 5.68 7.28 5.93
N VAL A 217 5.90 6.45 6.96
CA VAL A 217 4.79 5.73 7.63
C VAL A 217 3.83 6.72 8.26
N ALA A 218 4.30 7.81 8.88
CA ALA A 218 3.44 8.85 9.43
C ALA A 218 2.60 9.57 8.35
N GLY A 219 3.14 9.76 7.14
CA GLY A 219 2.41 10.32 6.01
C GLY A 219 1.30 9.41 5.49
N ILE A 220 1.61 8.12 5.35
CA ILE A 220 0.61 7.08 5.01
C ILE A 220 -0.46 6.99 6.10
N GLU A 221 -0.07 7.03 7.37
CA GLU A 221 -1.00 7.00 8.50
C GLU A 221 -2.00 8.16 8.47
N ARG A 222 -1.53 9.40 8.20
CA ARG A 222 -2.41 10.56 8.02
C ARG A 222 -3.38 10.40 6.85
N LEU A 223 -2.92 9.84 5.73
CA LEU A 223 -3.76 9.56 4.57
C LEU A 223 -4.85 8.53 4.91
N CYS A 224 -4.47 7.40 5.51
CA CYS A 224 -5.41 6.35 5.93
C CYS A 224 -6.44 6.87 6.95
N ASP A 225 -6.03 7.72 7.89
CA ASP A 225 -6.93 8.37 8.83
C ASP A 225 -7.87 9.37 8.17
N GLY A 226 -7.38 10.13 7.18
CA GLY A 226 -8.17 11.03 6.36
C GLY A 226 -9.28 10.27 5.62
N ILE A 227 -8.91 9.19 4.93
CA ILE A 227 -9.84 8.31 4.22
C ILE A 227 -10.87 7.70 5.18
N TRP A 228 -10.43 7.23 6.36
CA TRP A 228 -11.35 6.70 7.37
C TRP A 228 -12.39 7.73 7.80
N LYS A 229 -11.99 8.99 8.00
CA LYS A 229 -12.90 10.06 8.45
C LYS A 229 -13.80 10.61 7.34
N ALA A 230 -13.31 10.63 6.10
CA ALA A 230 -13.98 11.31 4.99
C ALA A 230 -14.83 10.36 4.13
N CYS A 231 -14.42 9.11 3.97
CA CYS A 231 -15.00 8.19 2.99
C CYS A 231 -15.63 6.94 3.61
N ILE A 232 -15.16 6.50 4.78
CA ILE A 232 -15.61 5.25 5.39
C ILE A 232 -16.69 5.54 6.42
N ASN A 233 -17.86 4.90 6.29
CA ASN A 233 -18.83 4.90 7.37
C ASN A 233 -18.29 4.01 8.52
N PRO A 234 -18.00 4.57 9.71
CA PRO A 234 -17.41 3.81 10.81
C PRO A 234 -18.33 2.72 11.37
N GLU A 235 -19.64 2.80 11.15
CA GLU A 235 -20.59 1.73 11.53
C GLU A 235 -20.34 0.43 10.75
N TYR A 236 -19.98 0.58 9.48
CA TYR A 236 -19.80 -0.54 8.56
C TYR A 236 -18.33 -0.83 8.23
N GLY A 237 -17.42 0.13 8.43
CA GLY A 237 -16.02 0.01 8.03
C GLY A 237 -15.83 -0.04 6.51
N TYR A 238 -16.78 0.51 5.75
CA TYR A 238 -16.80 0.54 4.29
C TYR A 238 -17.18 1.92 3.74
N ALA A 239 -16.75 2.18 2.51
CA ALA A 239 -17.13 3.37 1.76
C ALA A 239 -18.51 3.24 1.11
N GLU A 240 -18.87 4.22 0.29
CA GLU A 240 -20.17 4.32 -0.39
C GLU A 240 -20.50 3.11 -1.29
N TYR A 241 -21.79 2.96 -1.57
CA TYR A 241 -22.30 1.89 -2.44
C TYR A 241 -21.80 2.04 -3.88
N GLY A 242 -21.18 1.00 -4.40
CA GLY A 242 -20.71 0.93 -5.78
C GLY A 242 -20.50 -0.51 -6.23
N ASP A 243 -19.90 -0.70 -7.40
CA ASP A 243 -19.32 -2.00 -7.74
C ASP A 243 -18.14 -2.31 -6.81
N VAL A 244 -17.81 -3.58 -6.68
CA VAL A 244 -16.73 -4.08 -5.83
C VAL A 244 -15.34 -3.51 -6.16
N GLU A 245 -15.08 -3.12 -7.41
CA GLU A 245 -13.79 -2.53 -7.77
C GLU A 245 -13.61 -1.24 -6.99
N HIS A 246 -14.59 -0.33 -7.04
CA HIS A 246 -14.51 1.00 -6.44
C HIS A 246 -14.94 1.04 -4.95
N SER A 247 -15.95 0.28 -4.55
CA SER A 247 -16.46 0.36 -3.17
C SER A 247 -15.51 -0.24 -2.13
N ALA A 248 -14.63 -1.15 -2.56
CA ALA A 248 -13.66 -1.80 -1.70
C ALA A 248 -12.35 -1.02 -1.54
N GLU A 249 -11.98 -0.12 -2.47
CA GLU A 249 -10.65 0.52 -2.49
C GLU A 249 -10.35 1.32 -1.22
N PRO A 250 -11.23 2.26 -0.80
CA PRO A 250 -10.90 3.14 0.31
C PRO A 250 -10.60 2.38 1.60
N SER A 251 -11.29 1.27 1.85
CA SER A 251 -11.10 0.44 3.04
C SER A 251 -10.00 -0.62 2.85
N SER A 252 -9.97 -1.30 1.69
CA SER A 252 -9.07 -2.45 1.45
C SER A 252 -7.63 -2.02 1.16
N ASP A 253 -7.40 -0.84 0.60
CA ASP A 253 -6.04 -0.34 0.37
C ASP A 253 -5.43 0.38 1.58
N THR A 254 -6.27 0.78 2.53
CA THR A 254 -5.84 1.49 3.75
C THR A 254 -5.68 0.57 4.97
N GLN A 255 -6.75 -0.06 5.44
CA GLN A 255 -6.74 -0.73 6.76
C GLN A 255 -5.83 -1.96 6.79
N PRO A 256 -5.89 -2.89 5.81
CA PRO A 256 -4.95 -4.01 5.74
C PRO A 256 -3.48 -3.58 5.58
N THR A 257 -3.22 -2.48 4.86
CA THR A 257 -1.87 -1.90 4.72
C THR A 257 -1.36 -1.40 6.06
N MET A 258 -2.18 -0.68 6.82
CA MET A 258 -1.79 -0.18 8.14
C MET A 258 -1.60 -1.29 9.18
N MET A 259 -2.34 -2.40 9.09
CA MET A 259 -2.05 -3.57 9.92
C MET A 259 -0.63 -4.11 9.71
N ILE A 260 -0.06 -3.99 8.50
CA ILE A 260 1.32 -4.39 8.21
C ILE A 260 2.33 -3.34 8.70
N LEU A 261 2.07 -2.06 8.44
CA LEU A 261 2.97 -0.96 8.83
C LEU A 261 2.99 -0.71 10.34
N ARG A 262 1.88 -1.00 11.03
CA ARG A 262 1.67 -0.86 12.48
C ARG A 262 1.23 -2.21 13.06
N TRP A 263 2.07 -3.23 12.86
CA TRP A 263 1.80 -4.59 13.33
C TRP A 263 1.54 -4.62 14.85
N GLY A 264 0.41 -5.21 15.25
CA GLY A 264 -0.03 -5.29 16.65
C GLY A 264 -0.80 -4.09 17.18
N ASP A 265 -0.94 -3.02 16.39
CA ASP A 265 -1.66 -1.83 16.82
C ASP A 265 -3.19 -2.06 16.83
N PRO A 266 -3.88 -1.88 17.98
CA PRO A 266 -5.27 -2.24 18.15
C PRO A 266 -6.22 -1.44 17.23
N LEU A 267 -5.91 -0.18 16.91
CA LEU A 267 -6.80 0.65 16.07
C LEU A 267 -6.99 0.05 14.68
N TRP A 268 -5.89 -0.35 14.05
CA TRP A 268 -5.91 -0.84 12.67
C TRP A 268 -6.51 -2.24 12.60
N ILE A 269 -6.24 -3.07 13.60
CA ILE A 269 -6.87 -4.39 13.74
C ILE A 269 -8.39 -4.23 13.91
N GLU A 270 -8.85 -3.35 14.81
CA GLU A 270 -10.27 -3.16 15.12
C GLU A 270 -11.05 -2.53 13.97
N ARG A 271 -10.49 -1.52 13.28
CA ARG A 271 -11.08 -0.99 12.05
C ARG A 271 -11.24 -2.09 10.99
N ASN A 272 -10.25 -2.96 10.87
CA ASN A 272 -10.29 -4.08 9.95
C ASN A 272 -11.32 -5.16 10.38
N MET A 273 -11.47 -5.41 11.69
CA MET A 273 -12.53 -6.28 12.24
C MET A 273 -13.92 -5.75 11.92
N ARG A 274 -14.14 -4.43 12.02
CA ARG A 274 -15.41 -3.80 11.65
C ARG A 274 -15.77 -4.04 10.19
N ALA A 275 -14.82 -3.86 9.28
CA ALA A 275 -15.01 -4.18 7.87
C ALA A 275 -15.31 -5.67 7.66
N ALA A 276 -14.53 -6.57 8.27
CA ALA A 276 -14.73 -8.01 8.18
C ALA A 276 -16.10 -8.47 8.72
N LYS A 277 -16.59 -7.85 9.80
CA LYS A 277 -17.92 -8.10 10.36
C LYS A 277 -19.01 -7.74 9.35
N THR A 278 -18.90 -6.58 8.70
CA THR A 278 -19.84 -6.15 7.66
C THR A 278 -19.84 -7.09 6.45
N ILE A 279 -18.66 -7.54 6.01
CA ILE A 279 -18.55 -8.54 4.95
C ILE A 279 -19.34 -9.79 5.33
N ARG A 280 -19.07 -10.36 6.50
CA ARG A 280 -19.69 -11.60 6.97
C ARG A 280 -21.21 -11.48 7.16
N ASP A 281 -21.65 -10.40 7.82
CA ASP A 281 -23.03 -10.27 8.30
C ASP A 281 -23.97 -9.66 7.27
N ILE A 282 -23.47 -8.79 6.39
CA ILE A 282 -24.29 -8.02 5.45
C ILE A 282 -24.03 -8.46 4.01
N TYR A 283 -22.77 -8.39 3.55
CA TYR A 283 -22.45 -8.60 2.14
C TYR A 283 -22.48 -10.07 1.73
N MET A 284 -22.33 -10.96 2.70
CA MET A 284 -22.38 -12.41 2.50
C MET A 284 -23.61 -13.05 3.14
N GLY A 285 -23.85 -14.29 2.73
CA GLY A 285 -24.68 -15.25 3.46
C GLY A 285 -24.09 -16.64 3.33
N VAL A 286 -24.61 -17.59 4.09
CA VAL A 286 -24.31 -19.01 3.87
C VAL A 286 -25.19 -19.50 2.72
N ASP A 287 -24.56 -20.01 1.66
CA ASP A 287 -25.26 -20.54 0.49
C ASP A 287 -25.78 -21.97 0.71
N GLN A 288 -26.47 -22.52 -0.28
CA GLN A 288 -27.05 -23.87 -0.26
C GLN A 288 -25.99 -24.98 -0.25
N THR A 289 -24.73 -24.67 -0.55
CA THR A 289 -23.59 -25.59 -0.42
C THR A 289 -22.96 -25.55 0.98
N GLY A 290 -23.44 -24.66 1.85
CA GLY A 290 -22.96 -24.53 3.23
C GLY A 290 -21.77 -23.59 3.40
N HIS A 291 -21.42 -22.83 2.35
CA HIS A 291 -20.26 -21.94 2.34
C HIS A 291 -20.67 -20.47 2.41
N TYR A 292 -19.80 -19.62 2.96
CA TYR A 292 -20.00 -18.18 2.84
C TYR A 292 -19.88 -17.74 1.38
N ARG A 293 -20.86 -16.96 0.91
CA ARG A 293 -20.95 -16.48 -0.47
C ARG A 293 -21.37 -15.03 -0.50
N PHE A 294 -20.71 -14.21 -1.32
CA PHE A 294 -21.18 -12.85 -1.56
C PHE A 294 -22.55 -12.87 -2.23
N ARG A 295 -23.42 -11.97 -1.76
CA ARG A 295 -24.76 -11.79 -2.32
C ARG A 295 -24.73 -11.06 -3.65
N SER A 296 -23.75 -10.18 -3.84
CA SER A 296 -23.63 -9.26 -4.96
C SER A 296 -22.19 -8.82 -5.16
N GLY A 297 -21.84 -8.44 -6.39
CA GLY A 297 -20.62 -7.71 -6.74
C GLY A 297 -20.79 -6.19 -6.59
N PHE A 298 -21.92 -5.73 -6.05
CA PHE A 298 -22.21 -4.33 -5.74
C PHE A 298 -22.67 -4.20 -4.29
N TYR A 299 -21.95 -3.39 -3.53
CA TYR A 299 -22.20 -3.16 -2.11
C TYR A 299 -21.38 -1.97 -1.63
N GLY A 300 -21.62 -1.55 -0.39
CA GLY A 300 -20.98 -0.42 0.26
C GLY A 300 -21.96 0.21 1.24
N ASP A 301 -21.45 0.85 2.28
CA ASP A 301 -22.24 1.54 3.30
C ASP A 301 -23.38 0.68 3.90
N GLY A 302 -23.12 -0.63 4.11
CA GLY A 302 -24.13 -1.56 4.64
C GLY A 302 -25.24 -1.95 3.65
N LEU A 303 -25.14 -1.52 2.38
CA LEU A 303 -26.08 -1.84 1.30
C LEU A 303 -25.54 -2.98 0.42
N VAL A 304 -26.48 -3.72 -0.20
CA VAL A 304 -26.20 -4.85 -1.09
C VAL A 304 -27.06 -4.74 -2.34
N GLY A 305 -26.45 -4.88 -3.51
CA GLY A 305 -27.12 -4.87 -4.81
C GLY A 305 -28.09 -6.03 -4.98
N LYS A 306 -29.19 -5.79 -5.68
CA LYS A 306 -30.31 -6.76 -5.80
C LYS A 306 -30.79 -6.99 -7.23
N THR A 307 -30.14 -6.39 -8.22
CA THR A 307 -30.51 -6.56 -9.63
C THR A 307 -29.71 -7.69 -10.28
N PRO A 308 -30.19 -8.33 -11.36
CA PRO A 308 -29.47 -9.42 -12.04
C PRO A 308 -28.08 -9.05 -12.58
N ARG A 309 -27.82 -7.77 -12.87
CA ARG A 309 -26.49 -7.29 -13.30
C ARG A 309 -25.53 -7.04 -12.14
N GLN A 310 -26.05 -7.08 -10.91
CA GLN A 310 -25.29 -6.81 -9.69
C GLN A 310 -25.08 -8.06 -8.85
N GLU A 311 -25.93 -9.07 -8.99
CA GLU A 311 -25.78 -10.34 -8.26
C GLU A 311 -24.50 -11.08 -8.68
N GLY A 312 -24.02 -11.93 -7.77
CA GLY A 312 -22.84 -12.76 -7.98
C GLY A 312 -21.67 -12.40 -7.08
N ASP A 313 -20.94 -13.43 -6.66
CA ASP A 313 -19.60 -13.38 -6.10
C ASP A 313 -18.63 -13.47 -7.29
N VAL A 314 -17.96 -12.36 -7.58
CA VAL A 314 -17.06 -12.22 -8.72
C VAL A 314 -15.61 -12.28 -8.25
N HIS A 315 -14.66 -12.49 -9.16
CA HIS A 315 -13.23 -12.56 -8.83
C HIS A 315 -12.72 -11.36 -8.02
N TYR A 316 -13.26 -10.17 -8.31
CA TYR A 316 -12.88 -8.92 -7.65
C TYR A 316 -13.27 -8.85 -6.16
N ASN A 317 -14.20 -9.71 -5.69
CA ASN A 317 -14.52 -9.83 -4.25
C ASN A 317 -13.32 -10.25 -3.39
N THR A 318 -12.26 -10.78 -4.01
CA THR A 318 -10.96 -10.99 -3.37
C THR A 318 -10.35 -9.73 -2.77
N ARG A 319 -10.55 -8.55 -3.40
CA ARG A 319 -10.12 -7.24 -2.87
C ARG A 319 -10.81 -6.95 -1.54
N THR A 320 -12.12 -7.10 -1.49
CA THR A 320 -12.94 -6.99 -0.26
C THR A 320 -12.50 -8.00 0.80
N MET A 321 -12.19 -9.24 0.37
CA MET A 321 -11.73 -10.29 1.28
C MET A 321 -10.33 -10.06 1.85
N LYS A 322 -9.57 -9.06 1.38
CA LYS A 322 -8.29 -8.64 1.98
C LYS A 322 -8.43 -8.28 3.45
N HIS A 323 -9.55 -7.67 3.84
CA HIS A 323 -9.87 -7.40 5.25
C HIS A 323 -9.87 -8.70 6.07
N VAL A 324 -10.63 -9.71 5.64
CA VAL A 324 -10.75 -11.01 6.32
C VAL A 324 -9.43 -11.79 6.26
N GLN A 325 -8.75 -11.75 5.11
CA GLN A 325 -7.46 -12.42 4.87
C GLN A 325 -6.36 -11.89 5.81
N HIS A 326 -6.23 -10.56 5.96
CA HIS A 326 -5.21 -9.96 6.81
C HIS A 326 -5.49 -10.20 8.31
N LEU A 327 -6.75 -10.26 8.74
CA LEU A 327 -7.10 -10.70 10.10
C LEU A 327 -6.76 -12.17 10.32
N ALA A 328 -7.02 -13.03 9.34
CA ALA A 328 -6.64 -14.44 9.41
C ALA A 328 -5.10 -14.60 9.44
N PHE A 329 -4.37 -13.74 8.72
CA PHE A 329 -2.91 -13.71 8.74
C PHE A 329 -2.34 -13.23 10.08
N TRP A 330 -2.97 -12.22 10.68
CA TRP A 330 -2.69 -11.75 12.04
C TRP A 330 -2.88 -12.88 13.07
N GLY A 331 -4.01 -13.59 13.01
CA GLY A 331 -4.30 -14.74 13.88
C GLY A 331 -5.77 -14.88 14.27
N ASN A 332 -6.65 -13.96 13.84
CA ASN A 332 -8.06 -13.98 14.21
C ASN A 332 -8.78 -15.24 13.67
N THR A 333 -9.34 -16.04 14.57
CA THR A 333 -9.90 -17.37 14.28
C THR A 333 -11.22 -17.29 13.53
N GLU A 334 -12.07 -16.31 13.84
CA GLU A 334 -13.35 -16.09 13.16
C GLU A 334 -13.15 -15.60 11.72
N ALA A 335 -12.23 -14.66 11.49
CA ALA A 335 -11.85 -14.22 10.16
C ALA A 335 -11.28 -15.39 9.34
N LYS A 336 -10.38 -16.20 9.94
CA LYS A 336 -9.84 -17.40 9.29
C LYS A 336 -10.95 -18.36 8.88
N ARG A 337 -11.93 -18.62 9.75
CA ARG A 337 -13.10 -19.48 9.45
C ARG A 337 -13.92 -18.96 8.27
N VAL A 338 -14.25 -17.67 8.27
CA VAL A 338 -15.04 -17.04 7.18
C VAL A 338 -14.28 -17.09 5.86
N TYR A 339 -13.00 -16.73 5.87
CA TYR A 339 -12.14 -16.73 4.68
C TYR A 339 -12.02 -18.12 4.06
N LEU A 340 -11.77 -19.14 4.90
CA LEU A 340 -11.63 -20.52 4.42
C LEU A 340 -12.95 -21.06 3.87
N SER A 341 -14.07 -20.86 4.55
CA SER A 341 -15.37 -21.32 4.05
C SER A 341 -15.72 -20.68 2.70
N TRP A 342 -15.46 -19.39 2.51
CA TRP A 342 -15.64 -18.73 1.22
C TRP A 342 -14.81 -19.36 0.09
N LEU A 343 -13.52 -19.60 0.36
CA LEU A 343 -12.63 -20.23 -0.59
C LEU A 343 -12.95 -21.71 -0.83
N GLU A 344 -13.45 -22.45 0.16
CA GLU A 344 -13.91 -23.83 -0.01
C GLU A 344 -15.07 -23.92 -1.02
N GLY A 345 -16.03 -23.00 -0.95
CA GLY A 345 -17.08 -22.92 -1.97
C GLY A 345 -16.54 -22.63 -3.37
N TRP A 346 -15.56 -21.74 -3.50
CA TRP A 346 -14.86 -21.51 -4.78
C TRP A 346 -14.06 -22.73 -5.25
N LEU A 347 -13.39 -23.43 -4.33
CA LEU A 347 -12.58 -24.61 -4.59
C LEU A 347 -13.42 -25.75 -5.15
N GLU A 348 -14.57 -26.03 -4.53
CA GLU A 348 -15.52 -27.05 -5.00
C GLU A 348 -15.96 -26.77 -6.43
N GLN A 349 -16.34 -25.53 -6.74
CA GLN A 349 -16.77 -25.17 -8.08
C GLN A 349 -15.61 -25.19 -9.07
N ALA A 350 -14.41 -24.74 -8.70
CA ALA A 350 -13.21 -24.80 -9.56
C ALA A 350 -12.85 -26.25 -9.94
N LEU A 351 -12.95 -27.20 -9.01
CA LEU A 351 -12.64 -28.61 -9.25
C LEU A 351 -13.77 -29.38 -9.94
N LYS A 352 -15.01 -28.90 -9.86
CA LYS A 352 -16.15 -29.53 -10.54
C LYS A 352 -16.08 -29.33 -12.05
N ALA A 353 -15.84 -30.42 -12.78
CA ALA A 353 -15.94 -30.43 -14.23
C ALA A 353 -17.41 -30.33 -14.70
N SER A 354 -17.64 -29.61 -15.80
CA SER A 354 -18.95 -29.49 -16.45
C SER A 354 -18.78 -29.37 -17.97
N PRO A 355 -19.84 -29.46 -18.80
CA PRO A 355 -19.72 -29.24 -20.23
C PRO A 355 -19.03 -27.89 -20.51
N GLY A 356 -17.92 -27.93 -21.26
CA GLY A 356 -17.11 -26.76 -21.56
C GLY A 356 -16.29 -26.21 -20.40
N LYS A 357 -16.24 -26.85 -19.21
CA LYS A 357 -15.36 -26.42 -18.09
C LYS A 357 -14.53 -27.58 -17.56
N ALA A 358 -13.23 -27.48 -17.72
CA ALA A 358 -12.31 -28.43 -17.11
C ALA A 358 -12.16 -28.23 -15.59
N ALA A 359 -11.84 -29.30 -14.87
CA ALA A 359 -11.43 -29.21 -13.47
C ALA A 359 -10.15 -28.35 -13.35
N GLY A 360 -10.11 -27.53 -12.30
CA GLY A 360 -9.03 -26.57 -12.03
C GLY A 360 -9.27 -25.17 -12.59
N ILE A 361 -10.25 -25.02 -13.50
CA ILE A 361 -10.60 -23.72 -14.05
C ILE A 361 -11.63 -23.03 -13.14
N VAL A 362 -11.27 -21.84 -12.67
CA VAL A 362 -12.15 -20.98 -11.86
C VAL A 362 -13.27 -20.46 -12.76
N PRO A 363 -14.55 -20.64 -12.37
CA PRO A 363 -15.68 -20.08 -13.12
C PRO A 363 -15.76 -18.56 -12.96
N GLY A 364 -16.39 -17.86 -13.90
CA GLY A 364 -16.38 -16.38 -13.93
C GLY A 364 -17.07 -15.72 -12.72
N GLN A 365 -18.09 -16.38 -12.16
CA GLN A 365 -18.74 -15.98 -10.91
C GLN A 365 -19.54 -17.13 -10.29
N LEU A 366 -19.86 -16.99 -9.01
CA LEU A 366 -20.75 -17.88 -8.25
C LEU A 366 -21.92 -17.09 -7.68
N PHE A 367 -23.11 -17.69 -7.57
CA PHE A 367 -24.31 -16.96 -7.17
C PHE A 367 -24.82 -17.34 -5.78
N TYR A 368 -25.33 -16.36 -5.04
CA TYR A 368 -26.12 -16.59 -3.83
C TYR A 368 -27.63 -16.70 -4.19
N PRO A 369 -28.41 -17.62 -3.59
CA PRO A 369 -28.02 -18.57 -2.56
C PRO A 369 -27.54 -19.92 -3.11
N THR A 370 -27.39 -20.11 -4.43
CA THR A 370 -27.14 -21.45 -4.98
C THR A 370 -25.74 -21.99 -4.66
N GLY A 371 -24.75 -21.11 -4.51
CA GLY A 371 -23.33 -21.48 -4.36
C GLY A 371 -22.71 -22.01 -5.65
N THR A 372 -23.37 -21.84 -6.80
CA THR A 372 -22.95 -22.40 -8.09
C THR A 372 -22.90 -21.33 -9.18
N VAL A 373 -22.45 -21.71 -10.37
CA VAL A 373 -22.51 -20.86 -11.59
C VAL A 373 -23.92 -20.60 -12.10
N VAL A 374 -24.96 -21.16 -11.46
CA VAL A 374 -26.35 -20.99 -11.88
C VAL A 374 -26.96 -19.80 -11.12
N PRO A 375 -27.38 -18.72 -11.83
CA PRO A 375 -28.03 -17.58 -11.20
C PRO A 375 -29.39 -17.96 -10.61
N PRO A 376 -29.91 -17.21 -9.62
CA PRO A 376 -31.25 -17.41 -9.08
C PRO A 376 -32.36 -17.33 -10.14
N SER A 377 -32.14 -16.58 -11.22
CA SER A 377 -33.04 -16.47 -12.38
C SER A 377 -33.11 -17.73 -13.25
N GLY A 378 -32.21 -18.70 -13.04
CA GLY A 378 -32.32 -20.08 -13.55
C GLY A 378 -31.65 -20.38 -14.88
N LYS A 379 -31.10 -19.40 -15.61
CA LYS A 379 -30.33 -19.66 -16.84
C LYS A 379 -29.07 -18.78 -16.89
N PRO A 380 -27.86 -19.34 -16.64
CA PRO A 380 -26.63 -18.62 -16.93
C PRO A 380 -26.44 -18.47 -18.44
N GLU A 381 -25.76 -17.40 -18.87
CA GLU A 381 -25.32 -17.25 -20.27
C GLU A 381 -24.27 -18.31 -20.61
N ASP A 382 -23.21 -18.41 -19.79
CA ASP A 382 -22.31 -19.56 -19.69
C ASP A 382 -21.64 -19.59 -18.28
N TRP A 383 -20.77 -20.57 -18.02
CA TRP A 383 -20.09 -20.71 -16.71
C TRP A 383 -18.90 -19.76 -16.52
N ALA A 384 -18.37 -19.20 -17.61
CA ALA A 384 -17.21 -18.32 -17.67
C ALA A 384 -17.61 -16.83 -17.65
N THR A 385 -18.88 -16.49 -17.92
CA THR A 385 -19.43 -15.14 -17.84
C THR A 385 -19.34 -14.60 -16.41
N THR A 386 -19.09 -13.30 -16.30
CA THR A 386 -19.05 -12.56 -15.05
C THR A 386 -19.75 -11.21 -15.19
N ASN A 387 -20.40 -10.76 -14.12
CA ASN A 387 -20.99 -9.43 -13.97
C ASN A 387 -19.96 -8.40 -13.49
N ALA A 388 -18.68 -8.78 -13.38
CA ALA A 388 -17.62 -7.88 -12.93
C ALA A 388 -17.44 -6.67 -13.88
N PRO A 389 -17.08 -5.48 -13.36
CA PRO A 389 -16.59 -4.38 -14.18
C PRO A 389 -15.35 -4.81 -14.99
N LYS A 390 -15.28 -4.44 -16.28
CA LYS A 390 -14.19 -4.76 -17.22
C LYS A 390 -13.92 -6.28 -17.38
N PRO A 391 -14.85 -7.05 -17.97
CA PRO A 391 -14.72 -8.51 -18.13
C PRO A 391 -13.75 -8.93 -19.26
N ASP A 392 -12.78 -8.09 -19.62
CA ASP A 392 -12.24 -7.98 -20.98
C ASP A 392 -11.40 -9.17 -21.49
N ASP A 393 -11.17 -10.22 -20.70
CA ASP A 393 -10.72 -11.51 -21.24
C ASP A 393 -11.24 -12.70 -20.41
N PRO A 394 -11.58 -13.82 -21.05
CA PRO A 394 -12.34 -14.91 -20.41
C PRO A 394 -11.43 -15.89 -19.62
N PRO A 395 -11.82 -16.36 -18.41
CA PRO A 395 -13.09 -16.15 -17.71
C PRO A 395 -13.07 -14.92 -16.76
N GLY A 396 -12.24 -13.92 -17.02
CA GLY A 396 -11.98 -12.75 -16.17
C GLY A 396 -10.70 -12.92 -15.36
N MET A 397 -10.58 -12.16 -14.26
CA MET A 397 -9.41 -12.13 -13.36
C MET A 397 -9.30 -13.36 -12.42
N ALA A 398 -9.34 -14.56 -12.98
CA ALA A 398 -9.40 -15.83 -12.23
C ALA A 398 -8.25 -16.02 -11.23
N SER A 399 -7.08 -15.42 -11.46
CA SER A 399 -5.97 -15.58 -10.52
C SER A 399 -6.22 -14.95 -9.17
N MET A 400 -7.13 -13.98 -9.05
CA MET A 400 -7.37 -13.37 -7.75
C MET A 400 -7.92 -14.44 -6.78
N ILE A 401 -8.79 -15.33 -7.29
CA ILE A 401 -9.29 -16.50 -6.57
C ILE A 401 -8.17 -17.54 -6.38
N GLN A 402 -7.34 -17.78 -7.40
CA GLN A 402 -6.19 -18.69 -7.28
C GLN A 402 -5.18 -18.22 -6.20
N GLY A 403 -4.90 -16.93 -6.13
CA GLY A 403 -4.10 -16.28 -5.10
C GLY A 403 -4.73 -16.46 -3.72
N GLY A 404 -6.07 -16.41 -3.64
CA GLY A 404 -6.83 -16.81 -2.47
C GLY A 404 -6.59 -18.26 -2.05
N PHE A 405 -6.62 -19.21 -2.98
CA PHE A 405 -6.29 -20.61 -2.69
C PHE A 405 -4.85 -20.78 -2.16
N LEU A 406 -3.88 -20.08 -2.75
CA LEU A 406 -2.50 -20.09 -2.27
C LEU A 406 -2.37 -19.48 -0.86
N ALA A 407 -3.13 -18.42 -0.57
CA ALA A 407 -3.21 -17.85 0.78
C ALA A 407 -3.83 -18.84 1.79
N ALA A 408 -4.90 -19.56 1.42
CA ALA A 408 -5.49 -20.60 2.25
C ALA A 408 -4.50 -21.74 2.54
N TYR A 409 -3.74 -22.20 1.52
CA TYR A 409 -2.66 -23.15 1.73
C TYR A 409 -1.59 -22.59 2.67
N HIS A 410 -1.18 -21.34 2.51
CA HIS A 410 -0.21 -20.70 3.40
C HIS A 410 -0.70 -20.64 4.87
N LEU A 411 -1.99 -20.37 5.08
CA LEU A 411 -2.59 -20.24 6.42
C LEU A 411 -2.88 -21.59 7.12
N THR A 412 -2.96 -22.69 6.38
CA THR A 412 -3.47 -23.98 6.89
C THR A 412 -2.57 -25.18 6.64
N GLY A 413 -1.74 -25.13 5.60
CA GLY A 413 -1.03 -26.30 5.05
C GLY A 413 -1.93 -27.28 4.29
N ASP A 414 -3.22 -27.00 4.12
CA ASP A 414 -4.15 -27.92 3.44
C ASP A 414 -3.91 -27.95 1.94
N ARG A 415 -3.35 -29.07 1.48
CA ARG A 415 -2.96 -29.30 0.08
C ARG A 415 -4.14 -29.28 -0.89
N ARG A 416 -5.39 -29.43 -0.44
CA ARG A 416 -6.57 -29.34 -1.33
C ARG A 416 -6.63 -28.00 -2.07
N PHE A 417 -6.20 -26.92 -1.43
CA PHE A 417 -6.15 -25.59 -2.07
C PHE A 417 -5.09 -25.47 -3.17
N LEU A 418 -4.13 -26.39 -3.27
CA LEU A 418 -3.17 -26.40 -4.38
C LEU A 418 -3.70 -27.09 -5.64
N GLU A 419 -4.75 -27.93 -5.51
CA GLU A 419 -5.25 -28.77 -6.60
C GLU A 419 -5.69 -27.96 -7.83
N PRO A 420 -6.43 -26.82 -7.70
CA PRO A 420 -6.79 -26.04 -8.87
C PRO A 420 -5.59 -25.53 -9.66
N MET A 421 -4.52 -25.13 -8.96
CA MET A 421 -3.28 -24.67 -9.58
C MET A 421 -2.55 -25.80 -10.31
N TYR A 422 -2.46 -26.99 -9.72
CA TYR A 422 -1.86 -28.15 -10.40
C TYR A 422 -2.64 -28.50 -11.68
N GLN A 423 -3.97 -28.59 -11.61
CA GLN A 423 -4.82 -28.90 -12.76
C GLN A 423 -4.72 -27.83 -13.86
N TYR A 424 -4.67 -26.56 -13.47
CA TYR A 424 -4.50 -25.45 -14.39
C TYR A 424 -3.14 -25.51 -15.10
N LEU A 425 -2.05 -25.64 -14.33
CA LEU A 425 -0.69 -25.71 -14.87
C LEU A 425 -0.47 -26.94 -15.75
N MET A 426 -1.03 -28.10 -15.43
CA MET A 426 -0.94 -29.29 -16.29
C MET A 426 -1.52 -29.07 -17.69
N ARG A 427 -2.52 -28.19 -17.82
CA ARG A 427 -3.14 -27.85 -19.11
C ARG A 427 -2.39 -26.74 -19.82
N THR A 428 -1.92 -25.76 -19.07
CA THR A 428 -1.33 -24.56 -19.65
C THR A 428 0.18 -24.67 -19.89
N SER A 429 0.87 -25.61 -19.27
CA SER A 429 2.32 -25.83 -19.45
C SER A 429 2.70 -26.67 -20.67
N THR A 430 1.73 -27.06 -21.50
CA THR A 430 1.99 -27.87 -22.70
C THR A 430 1.40 -27.20 -23.94
N GLY A 431 2.23 -26.94 -24.95
CA GLY A 431 1.79 -26.40 -26.26
C GLY A 431 2.37 -25.01 -26.61
N PRO A 432 2.28 -24.61 -27.89
CA PRO A 432 2.70 -23.29 -28.33
C PRO A 432 1.75 -22.20 -27.81
N LEU A 433 2.26 -20.96 -27.74
CA LEU A 433 1.42 -19.79 -27.45
C LEU A 433 0.26 -19.70 -28.45
N VAL A 434 -0.90 -19.22 -27.99
CA VAL A 434 -2.15 -19.17 -28.74
C VAL A 434 -2.45 -17.70 -29.02
N LYS A 435 -2.76 -17.38 -30.28
CA LYS A 435 -3.25 -16.04 -30.62
C LYS A 435 -4.77 -16.05 -30.58
N ASN A 436 -5.37 -15.02 -29.98
CA ASN A 436 -6.81 -14.82 -30.07
C ASN A 436 -7.15 -14.13 -31.41
N ASP A 437 -7.83 -14.85 -32.29
CA ASP A 437 -8.36 -14.36 -33.56
C ASP A 437 -9.84 -13.92 -33.46
N GLY A 438 -10.38 -13.86 -32.23
CA GLY A 438 -11.78 -13.53 -31.95
C GLY A 438 -12.72 -14.74 -31.91
N HIS A 439 -12.20 -15.97 -32.05
CA HIS A 439 -13.03 -17.19 -32.16
C HIS A 439 -12.76 -18.25 -31.08
N LEU A 440 -12.01 -17.92 -30.02
CA LEU A 440 -11.72 -18.86 -28.94
C LEU A 440 -13.00 -19.22 -28.15
N GLN A 441 -13.42 -20.48 -28.21
CA GLN A 441 -14.59 -20.95 -27.47
C GLN A 441 -14.29 -21.05 -25.97
N PRO A 442 -15.15 -20.49 -25.09
CA PRO A 442 -14.99 -20.61 -23.65
C PRO A 442 -14.74 -22.05 -23.17
N GLY A 443 -13.62 -22.23 -22.46
CA GLY A 443 -13.19 -23.51 -21.90
C GLY A 443 -12.61 -24.53 -22.87
N SER A 444 -12.40 -24.16 -24.14
CA SER A 444 -11.51 -24.93 -25.02
C SER A 444 -10.06 -24.90 -24.50
N PRO A 445 -9.22 -25.90 -24.83
CA PRO A 445 -7.80 -25.89 -24.49
C PRO A 445 -7.08 -24.60 -24.93
N GLU A 446 -7.38 -24.13 -26.14
CA GLU A 446 -6.81 -22.92 -26.73
C GLU A 446 -7.20 -21.67 -25.95
N TRP A 447 -8.46 -21.60 -25.51
CA TRP A 447 -8.95 -20.53 -24.65
C TRP A 447 -8.28 -20.53 -23.28
N THR A 448 -8.10 -21.71 -22.65
CA THR A 448 -7.40 -21.82 -21.36
C THR A 448 -5.93 -21.44 -21.48
N LEU A 449 -5.27 -21.85 -22.57
CA LEU A 449 -3.90 -21.47 -22.89
C LEU A 449 -3.76 -19.98 -23.17
N TYR A 450 -4.71 -19.37 -23.89
CA TYR A 450 -4.71 -17.94 -24.17
C TYR A 450 -4.86 -17.11 -22.89
N GLY A 451 -5.77 -17.49 -21.99
CA GLY A 451 -5.94 -16.83 -20.69
C GLY A 451 -4.65 -16.81 -19.86
N GLN A 452 -3.89 -17.91 -19.86
CA GLN A 452 -2.58 -17.96 -19.20
C GLN A 452 -1.53 -17.00 -19.82
N GLN A 453 -1.67 -16.60 -21.08
CA GLN A 453 -0.67 -15.79 -21.77
C GLN A 453 -0.90 -14.30 -21.59
N PHE A 454 -2.16 -13.88 -21.68
CA PHE A 454 -2.55 -12.49 -21.46
C PHE A 454 -2.50 -12.12 -19.98
N ASP A 455 -2.78 -13.12 -19.14
CA ASP A 455 -2.85 -12.99 -17.70
C ASP A 455 -1.87 -13.99 -17.07
N ALA A 456 -0.58 -13.91 -17.44
CA ALA A 456 0.44 -14.83 -16.92
C ALA A 456 0.61 -14.74 -15.39
N HIS A 457 -0.07 -13.79 -14.72
CA HIS A 457 -0.23 -13.69 -13.26
C HIS A 457 1.01 -14.15 -12.51
N SER A 458 2.14 -13.55 -12.88
CA SER A 458 3.47 -13.99 -12.44
C SER A 458 3.58 -14.02 -10.92
N ASP A 459 2.78 -13.21 -10.22
CA ASP A 459 2.66 -13.18 -8.76
C ASP A 459 2.08 -14.48 -8.19
N THR A 460 0.95 -14.95 -8.73
CA THR A 460 0.33 -16.21 -8.33
C THR A 460 1.22 -17.40 -8.69
N LEU A 461 1.84 -17.39 -9.87
CA LEU A 461 2.79 -18.43 -10.27
C LEU A 461 4.04 -18.46 -9.39
N ALA A 462 4.64 -17.31 -9.09
CA ALA A 462 5.82 -17.20 -8.25
C ALA A 462 5.49 -17.63 -6.82
N SER A 463 4.31 -17.27 -6.31
CA SER A 463 3.82 -17.72 -5.01
C SER A 463 3.62 -19.23 -4.97
N PHE A 464 2.99 -19.82 -5.99
CA PHE A 464 2.87 -21.27 -6.10
C PHE A 464 4.25 -21.94 -6.10
N ARG A 465 5.16 -21.49 -6.97
CA ARG A 465 6.54 -21.99 -7.08
C ARG A 465 7.29 -21.95 -5.75
N ARG A 466 7.12 -20.88 -4.98
CA ARG A 466 7.76 -20.69 -3.66
C ARG A 466 7.11 -21.52 -2.56
N LEU A 467 5.80 -21.72 -2.59
CA LEU A 467 5.06 -22.48 -1.58
C LEU A 467 5.23 -23.99 -1.75
N THR A 468 5.32 -24.48 -2.98
CA THR A 468 5.34 -25.93 -3.27
C THR A 468 6.72 -26.46 -3.64
N GLY A 469 7.61 -25.61 -4.15
CA GLY A 469 8.86 -26.05 -4.77
C GLY A 469 8.70 -26.56 -6.21
N ASP A 470 7.47 -26.61 -6.74
CA ASP A 470 7.13 -27.19 -8.05
C ASP A 470 7.58 -26.30 -9.20
N ARG A 471 8.34 -26.87 -10.14
CA ARG A 471 9.00 -26.16 -11.24
C ARG A 471 8.18 -26.06 -12.53
N THR A 472 6.95 -26.55 -12.55
CA THR A 472 6.09 -26.57 -13.75
C THR A 472 5.81 -25.15 -14.29
N ALA A 473 5.83 -24.14 -13.41
CA ALA A 473 5.65 -22.75 -13.79
C ALA A 473 6.96 -22.03 -14.20
N ASP A 474 8.13 -22.66 -14.08
CA ASP A 474 9.44 -21.99 -14.30
C ASP A 474 9.53 -21.38 -15.71
N GLU A 475 9.09 -22.09 -16.76
CA GLU A 475 9.15 -21.56 -18.15
C GLU A 475 8.32 -20.27 -18.33
N TYR A 476 7.17 -20.18 -17.67
CA TYR A 476 6.34 -18.98 -17.66
C TYR A 476 6.97 -17.86 -16.85
N LEU A 477 7.52 -18.19 -15.68
CA LEU A 477 8.21 -17.20 -14.85
C LEU A 477 9.42 -16.62 -15.59
N LEU A 478 10.19 -17.44 -16.32
CA LEU A 478 11.33 -16.95 -17.11
C LEU A 478 10.92 -15.99 -18.24
N ARG A 479 9.67 -16.07 -18.72
CA ARG A 479 9.16 -15.20 -19.80
C ARG A 479 8.49 -13.93 -19.28
N PHE A 480 7.75 -14.02 -18.18
CA PHE A 480 6.78 -12.99 -17.77
C PHE A 480 7.00 -12.44 -16.36
N ALA A 481 7.88 -13.04 -15.55
CA ALA A 481 8.08 -12.62 -14.18
C ALA A 481 8.81 -11.27 -14.08
N SER A 482 8.65 -10.59 -12.95
CA SER A 482 9.45 -9.41 -12.66
C SER A 482 10.95 -9.79 -12.54
N PRO A 483 11.88 -8.85 -12.78
CA PRO A 483 13.31 -9.07 -12.57
C PRO A 483 13.68 -9.68 -11.21
N TYR A 484 13.01 -9.29 -10.13
CA TYR A 484 13.23 -9.91 -8.82
C TYR A 484 12.71 -11.36 -8.73
N GLN A 485 11.53 -11.64 -9.28
CA GLN A 485 11.01 -13.01 -9.35
C GLN A 485 11.91 -13.90 -10.22
N HIS A 486 12.44 -13.38 -11.33
CA HIS A 486 13.42 -14.06 -12.16
C HIS A 486 14.69 -14.40 -11.36
N TYR A 487 15.20 -13.45 -10.59
CA TYR A 487 16.33 -13.66 -9.68
C TYR A 487 16.04 -14.77 -8.65
N VAL A 488 14.84 -14.81 -8.05
CA VAL A 488 14.48 -15.87 -7.10
C VAL A 488 14.45 -17.26 -7.76
N VAL A 489 14.09 -17.35 -9.04
CA VAL A 489 14.04 -18.64 -9.78
C VAL A 489 15.42 -19.07 -10.28
N THR A 490 16.24 -18.13 -10.74
CA THR A 490 17.50 -18.41 -11.46
C THR A 490 18.77 -18.21 -10.63
N ASN A 491 18.70 -17.42 -9.56
CA ASN A 491 19.84 -16.82 -8.86
C ASN A 491 20.74 -15.93 -9.74
N GLU A 492 20.24 -15.43 -10.88
CA GLU A 492 20.98 -14.51 -11.75
C GLU A 492 20.92 -13.08 -11.20
N LEU A 493 21.89 -12.74 -10.35
CA LEU A 493 21.97 -11.43 -9.72
C LEU A 493 22.17 -10.30 -10.75
N ASP A 494 22.98 -10.52 -11.78
CA ASP A 494 23.32 -9.48 -12.76
C ASP A 494 22.08 -8.92 -13.48
N ALA A 495 21.11 -9.77 -13.80
CA ALA A 495 19.85 -9.35 -14.44
C ALA A 495 19.01 -8.45 -13.51
N LEU A 496 18.93 -8.78 -12.22
CA LEU A 496 18.29 -7.93 -11.22
C LEU A 496 19.03 -6.59 -11.09
N LEU A 497 20.37 -6.63 -11.00
CA LEU A 497 21.18 -5.42 -10.85
C LEU A 497 21.08 -4.48 -12.05
N GLN A 498 21.04 -5.00 -13.28
CA GLN A 498 20.82 -4.18 -14.47
C GLN A 498 19.49 -3.42 -14.40
N ARG A 499 18.42 -4.05 -13.88
CA ARG A 499 17.14 -3.37 -13.68
C ARG A 499 17.22 -2.29 -12.61
N VAL A 500 17.81 -2.61 -11.46
CA VAL A 500 17.96 -1.68 -10.32
C VAL A 500 18.81 -0.48 -10.74
N GLU A 501 19.94 -0.71 -11.40
CA GLU A 501 20.83 0.33 -11.93
C GLU A 501 20.10 1.23 -12.94
N SER A 502 19.39 0.64 -13.90
CA SER A 502 18.61 1.39 -14.88
C SER A 502 17.55 2.27 -14.22
N ALA A 503 16.89 1.77 -13.17
CA ALA A 503 15.88 2.53 -12.43
C ALA A 503 16.51 3.65 -11.60
N ALA A 504 17.60 3.38 -10.87
CA ALA A 504 18.34 4.39 -10.12
C ALA A 504 18.80 5.53 -11.03
N LYS A 505 19.42 5.19 -12.18
CA LYS A 505 19.84 6.16 -13.20
C LYS A 505 18.67 6.92 -13.82
N GLY A 506 17.56 6.23 -14.09
CA GLY A 506 16.33 6.85 -14.59
C GLY A 506 15.75 7.88 -13.64
N MET A 507 15.80 7.61 -12.33
CA MET A 507 15.36 8.53 -11.28
C MET A 507 16.35 9.65 -10.98
N ARG A 508 17.48 9.78 -11.69
CA ARG A 508 18.40 10.93 -11.56
C ARG A 508 17.86 12.21 -12.17
N VAL A 509 16.78 12.12 -12.95
CA VAL A 509 16.23 13.24 -13.70
C VAL A 509 14.73 13.40 -13.43
N ASN A 510 14.22 14.59 -13.71
CA ASN A 510 12.82 14.93 -13.82
C ASN A 510 12.00 14.70 -12.53
N PHE A 511 12.46 15.30 -11.42
CA PHE A 511 11.80 15.20 -10.13
C PHE A 511 10.35 15.68 -10.16
N ARG A 512 10.03 16.73 -10.94
CA ARG A 512 8.68 17.32 -10.99
C ARG A 512 7.67 16.37 -11.62
N ILE A 513 8.09 15.55 -12.58
CA ILE A 513 7.24 14.51 -13.19
C ILE A 513 6.80 13.45 -12.18
N MET A 514 7.61 13.17 -11.16
CA MET A 514 7.29 12.23 -10.08
C MET A 514 6.58 12.90 -8.89
N THR A 515 6.41 14.22 -8.93
CA THR A 515 5.92 15.04 -7.81
C THR A 515 4.87 16.06 -8.30
N GLU A 516 5.27 17.31 -8.53
CA GLU A 516 4.39 18.43 -8.85
C GLU A 516 3.50 18.21 -10.08
N GLU A 517 3.99 17.54 -11.11
CA GLU A 517 3.31 17.37 -12.40
C GLU A 517 2.46 16.10 -12.49
N LEU A 518 2.32 15.38 -11.38
CA LEU A 518 1.47 14.23 -11.29
C LEU A 518 0.17 14.58 -10.54
N LEU A 519 -0.93 14.64 -11.29
CA LEU A 519 -2.25 14.99 -10.75
C LEU A 519 -3.05 13.74 -10.34
N GLN A 520 -2.93 12.65 -11.10
CA GLN A 520 -3.40 11.31 -10.76
C GLN A 520 -2.54 10.69 -9.68
N THR A 521 -3.05 10.61 -8.46
CA THR A 521 -2.30 10.04 -7.35
C THR A 521 -2.22 8.51 -7.45
N ASP A 522 -3.19 7.84 -8.07
CA ASP A 522 -3.17 6.41 -8.43
C ASP A 522 -2.12 6.05 -9.51
N ARG A 523 -1.46 7.06 -10.10
CA ARG A 523 -0.35 6.90 -11.06
C ARG A 523 1.00 7.32 -10.48
N ALA A 524 1.10 7.51 -9.17
CA ALA A 524 2.34 7.93 -8.49
C ALA A 524 3.30 6.78 -8.14
N GLY A 525 3.12 5.63 -8.81
CA GLY A 525 4.02 4.50 -8.71
C GLY A 525 5.43 4.87 -9.18
N LEU A 526 6.44 4.32 -8.50
CA LEU A 526 7.84 4.66 -8.78
C LEU A 526 8.53 3.54 -9.58
N PRO A 527 9.59 3.88 -10.35
CA PRO A 527 10.37 2.88 -11.06
C PRO A 527 10.93 1.80 -10.13
N ALA A 528 10.84 0.55 -10.58
CA ALA A 528 11.44 -0.63 -9.94
C ALA A 528 11.09 -0.85 -8.46
N MET A 529 9.89 -0.45 -8.05
CA MET A 529 9.39 -0.64 -6.68
C MET A 529 9.42 -2.11 -6.25
N ARG A 530 8.99 -3.02 -7.13
CA ARG A 530 8.98 -4.46 -6.85
C ARG A 530 10.38 -5.02 -6.66
N GLU A 531 11.36 -4.51 -7.39
CA GLU A 531 12.77 -4.90 -7.23
C GLU A 531 13.37 -4.37 -5.93
N SER A 532 13.11 -3.11 -5.55
CA SER A 532 13.53 -2.58 -4.25
C SER A 532 12.92 -3.39 -3.10
N VAL A 533 11.59 -3.52 -3.09
CA VAL A 533 10.87 -4.24 -2.03
C VAL A 533 11.33 -5.70 -1.98
N GLY A 534 11.43 -6.36 -3.14
CA GLY A 534 11.91 -7.73 -3.25
C GLY A 534 13.33 -7.91 -2.73
N ALA A 535 14.28 -7.09 -3.20
CA ALA A 535 15.66 -7.15 -2.77
C ALA A 535 15.81 -6.96 -1.26
N TYR A 536 15.20 -5.92 -0.68
CA TYR A 536 15.36 -5.64 0.74
C TYR A 536 14.62 -6.63 1.65
N THR A 537 13.47 -7.15 1.22
CA THR A 537 12.56 -7.88 2.12
C THR A 537 12.37 -9.35 1.79
N GLY A 538 12.69 -9.79 0.58
CA GLY A 538 12.40 -11.13 0.09
C GLY A 538 10.98 -11.30 -0.49
N ALA A 539 10.19 -10.23 -0.59
CA ALA A 539 8.83 -10.29 -1.13
C ALA A 539 8.82 -10.58 -2.64
N LEU A 540 7.95 -11.48 -3.09
CA LEU A 540 7.79 -11.82 -4.52
C LEU A 540 6.94 -10.79 -5.27
N HIS A 541 6.01 -10.17 -4.56
CA HIS A 541 5.03 -9.24 -5.07
C HIS A 541 4.53 -8.36 -3.93
N ASN A 542 3.89 -7.25 -4.30
CA ASN A 542 3.15 -6.40 -3.38
C ASN A 542 1.89 -7.14 -2.89
N TRP A 543 1.28 -6.71 -1.78
CA TRP A 543 0.00 -7.26 -1.29
C TRP A 543 -1.20 -6.56 -1.96
N ARG A 544 -1.14 -6.44 -3.29
CA ARG A 544 -2.18 -5.81 -4.10
C ARG A 544 -3.44 -6.69 -4.14
N ASP A 545 -4.61 -6.06 -4.12
CA ASP A 545 -5.92 -6.70 -4.22
C ASP A 545 -6.13 -7.80 -3.16
N GLY A 546 -6.05 -9.08 -3.54
CA GLY A 546 -6.24 -10.22 -2.63
C GLY A 546 -4.96 -11.03 -2.34
N LEU A 547 -3.79 -10.51 -2.70
CA LEU A 547 -2.51 -11.22 -2.51
C LEU A 547 -1.99 -11.08 -1.09
N LEU A 548 -1.72 -12.22 -0.46
CA LEU A 548 -1.14 -12.27 0.88
C LEU A 548 0.31 -11.72 0.89
N PRO A 549 0.74 -11.01 1.94
CA PRO A 549 2.12 -10.53 2.05
C PRO A 549 3.17 -11.67 2.00
N THR A 550 4.30 -11.42 1.32
CA THR A 550 5.34 -12.45 1.09
C THR A 550 6.74 -12.07 1.58
N MET A 551 6.91 -10.93 2.26
CA MET A 551 8.20 -10.54 2.84
C MET A 551 8.73 -11.62 3.80
N ALA A 552 10.04 -11.78 3.82
CA ALA A 552 10.76 -12.65 4.75
C ALA A 552 11.34 -11.87 5.93
N VAL A 553 11.78 -10.62 5.68
CA VAL A 553 12.41 -9.74 6.67
C VAL A 553 12.09 -8.27 6.38
N THR A 554 12.03 -7.46 7.43
CA THR A 554 12.07 -5.98 7.35
C THR A 554 13.09 -5.44 8.36
N TRP A 555 13.46 -4.17 8.26
CA TRP A 555 14.68 -3.66 8.90
C TRP A 555 14.41 -2.60 9.98
N GLU A 556 14.97 -2.81 11.17
CA GLU A 556 15.15 -1.77 12.19
C GLU A 556 16.52 -1.14 12.02
N VAL A 557 16.52 0.10 11.54
CA VAL A 557 17.74 0.86 11.19
C VAL A 557 17.55 2.31 11.62
N PRO A 558 18.65 3.03 11.93
CA PRO A 558 18.56 4.42 12.36
C PRO A 558 18.12 5.37 11.24
N ASP A 559 18.51 5.07 10.00
CA ASP A 559 18.21 5.88 8.82
C ASP A 559 18.27 5.05 7.52
N ARG A 560 18.22 5.73 6.37
CA ARG A 560 18.23 5.12 5.03
C ARG A 560 19.64 4.75 4.51
N GLN A 561 20.71 4.95 5.28
CA GLN A 561 22.11 4.76 4.85
C GLN A 561 22.54 3.28 4.91
N PHE A 562 21.76 2.42 4.27
CA PHE A 562 22.04 1.00 4.15
C PHE A 562 21.50 0.42 2.84
N ALA A 563 22.01 -0.75 2.45
CA ALA A 563 21.43 -1.58 1.40
C ALA A 563 21.29 -3.02 1.90
N ALA A 564 20.23 -3.71 1.47
CA ALA A 564 20.02 -5.12 1.76
C ALA A 564 19.58 -5.89 0.51
N LEU A 565 20.03 -7.14 0.41
CA LEU A 565 19.64 -8.09 -0.62
C LEU A 565 19.35 -9.45 0.00
N VAL A 566 18.10 -9.92 -0.08
CA VAL A 566 17.71 -11.28 0.28
C VAL A 566 18.23 -12.24 -0.80
N VAL A 567 19.06 -13.18 -0.37
CA VAL A 567 19.75 -14.14 -1.27
C VAL A 567 19.13 -15.53 -1.19
N ALA A 568 18.54 -15.88 -0.05
CA ALA A 568 17.75 -17.09 0.08
C ALA A 568 16.64 -16.89 1.10
N SER A 569 15.42 -17.31 0.76
CA SER A 569 14.28 -17.32 1.69
C SER A 569 13.49 -18.61 1.51
N THR A 570 13.56 -19.47 2.52
CA THR A 570 12.73 -20.68 2.67
C THR A 570 12.05 -20.65 4.03
N ASP A 571 11.29 -21.68 4.38
CA ASP A 571 10.75 -21.83 5.74
C ASP A 571 11.83 -22.21 6.77
N VAL A 572 12.98 -22.75 6.37
CA VAL A 572 14.03 -23.22 7.30
C VAL A 572 15.35 -22.44 7.20
N ARG A 573 15.40 -21.42 6.33
CA ARG A 573 16.61 -20.62 6.10
C ARG A 573 16.30 -19.25 5.54
N LEU A 574 16.97 -18.24 6.09
CA LEU A 574 17.02 -16.87 5.57
C LEU A 574 18.49 -16.45 5.41
N ARG A 575 18.88 -16.03 4.20
CA ARG A 575 20.20 -15.44 3.93
C ARG A 575 20.05 -14.06 3.33
N VAL A 576 20.80 -13.11 3.85
CA VAL A 576 20.79 -11.72 3.40
C VAL A 576 22.21 -11.19 3.28
N TRP A 577 22.46 -10.31 2.32
CA TRP A 577 23.61 -9.41 2.30
C TRP A 577 23.19 -8.02 2.71
N VAL A 578 23.98 -7.38 3.56
CA VAL A 578 23.76 -6.05 4.10
C VAL A 578 25.02 -5.22 3.92
N TYR A 579 24.83 -3.93 3.68
CA TYR A 579 25.91 -2.95 3.62
C TYR A 579 25.49 -1.69 4.37
N SER A 580 26.32 -1.22 5.30
CA SER A 580 26.12 0.07 5.98
C SER A 580 26.99 1.14 5.34
N PHE A 581 26.40 2.27 4.95
CA PHE A 581 27.14 3.42 4.38
C PHE A 581 27.73 4.34 5.45
N HIS A 582 27.41 4.07 6.72
CA HIS A 582 27.96 4.76 7.88
C HIS A 582 29.48 4.58 8.00
N ASP A 583 30.14 5.52 8.67
CA ASP A 583 31.57 5.48 9.02
C ASP A 583 31.86 4.74 10.34
N ARG A 584 30.80 4.30 11.04
CA ARG A 584 30.85 3.54 12.28
C ARG A 584 30.00 2.26 12.18
N PRO A 585 30.25 1.24 13.00
CA PRO A 585 29.35 0.11 13.14
C PRO A 585 27.93 0.55 13.48
N VAL A 586 26.94 -0.12 12.91
CA VAL A 586 25.52 0.14 13.16
C VAL A 586 24.83 -1.16 13.54
N ARG A 587 24.13 -1.14 14.67
CA ARG A 587 23.21 -2.21 15.06
C ARG A 587 21.98 -2.15 14.17
N MET A 588 21.69 -3.25 13.49
CA MET A 588 20.51 -3.40 12.63
C MET A 588 19.67 -4.57 13.13
N GLY A 589 18.35 -4.36 13.24
CA GLY A 589 17.41 -5.41 13.59
C GLY A 589 16.77 -6.03 12.36
N MET A 590 16.89 -7.35 12.20
CA MET A 590 16.17 -8.12 11.19
C MET A 590 14.83 -8.58 11.76
N ARG A 591 13.73 -7.88 11.47
CA ARG A 591 12.37 -8.27 11.87
C ARG A 591 11.87 -9.39 10.96
N ILE A 592 11.79 -10.61 11.47
CA ILE A 592 11.54 -11.78 10.61
C ILE A 592 10.04 -12.03 10.47
N TRP A 593 9.55 -12.06 9.22
CA TRP A 593 8.14 -12.31 8.92
C TRP A 593 7.83 -13.78 8.67
N ARG A 594 8.81 -14.53 8.16
CA ARG A 594 8.59 -15.90 7.68
C ARG A 594 9.81 -16.78 7.90
N LEU A 595 9.69 -17.62 8.92
CA LEU A 595 10.52 -18.79 9.18
C LEU A 595 9.63 -19.82 9.91
N ARG A 596 10.03 -21.09 9.92
CA ARG A 596 9.42 -22.11 10.76
C ARG A 596 9.83 -21.82 12.21
N PRO A 597 8.90 -21.80 13.18
CA PRO A 597 9.26 -21.65 14.59
C PRO A 597 10.33 -22.67 15.01
N GLY A 598 11.39 -22.19 15.64
CA GLY A 598 12.58 -23.00 15.92
C GLY A 598 13.79 -22.24 16.41
N VAL A 599 14.82 -23.01 16.77
CA VAL A 599 16.16 -22.49 17.06
C VAL A 599 16.97 -22.54 15.78
N TYR A 600 17.57 -21.41 15.45
CA TYR A 600 18.38 -21.16 14.27
C TYR A 600 19.84 -20.95 14.68
N TRP A 601 20.75 -21.52 13.89
CA TRP A 601 22.15 -21.13 13.92
C TRP A 601 22.29 -19.88 13.08
N ALA A 602 22.57 -18.76 13.74
CA ALA A 602 22.83 -17.47 13.12
C ALA A 602 24.33 -17.35 12.87
N SER A 603 24.73 -17.06 11.63
CA SER A 603 26.10 -16.75 11.28
C SER A 603 26.13 -15.46 10.49
N HIS A 604 27.09 -14.60 10.81
CA HIS A 604 27.30 -13.37 10.06
C HIS A 604 28.79 -13.12 9.83
N GLY A 605 29.14 -12.42 8.75
CA GLY A 605 30.53 -12.30 8.35
C GLY A 605 30.77 -11.60 7.03
N LYS A 606 32.04 -11.32 6.76
CA LYS A 606 32.47 -10.63 5.54
C LYS A 606 32.17 -11.46 4.30
N ILE A 607 31.65 -10.81 3.26
CA ILE A 607 31.52 -11.39 1.93
C ILE A 607 32.88 -11.29 1.22
N LEU A 608 33.38 -12.44 0.76
CA LEU A 608 34.65 -12.58 0.07
C LEU A 608 34.43 -12.98 -1.40
N PRO A 609 35.32 -12.55 -2.31
CA PRO A 609 35.33 -13.11 -3.66
C PRO A 609 35.59 -14.62 -3.62
N GLY A 610 34.88 -15.38 -4.44
CA GLY A 610 35.17 -16.78 -4.70
C GLY A 610 36.12 -16.98 -5.88
N GLU A 611 36.24 -18.22 -6.33
CA GLU A 611 37.11 -18.64 -7.43
C GLU A 611 36.57 -18.26 -8.81
N SER A 612 35.30 -17.89 -8.90
CA SER A 612 34.59 -17.44 -10.11
C SER A 612 33.52 -16.41 -9.72
N THR A 613 32.32 -16.46 -10.29
CA THR A 613 31.17 -15.63 -9.88
C THR A 613 30.58 -16.02 -8.51
N ASN A 614 31.04 -17.13 -7.93
CA ASN A 614 30.63 -17.55 -6.60
C ASN A 614 31.20 -16.63 -5.52
N LEU A 615 30.50 -16.52 -4.40
CA LEU A 615 30.94 -15.76 -3.23
C LEU A 615 31.24 -16.71 -2.06
N ARG A 616 32.26 -16.36 -1.29
CA ARG A 616 32.67 -17.00 -0.05
C ARG A 616 32.31 -16.11 1.13
N TYR A 617 32.33 -16.67 2.34
CA TYR A 617 31.99 -15.93 3.55
C TYR A 617 33.02 -16.24 4.64
N ALA A 618 33.62 -15.20 5.21
CA ALA A 618 34.40 -15.31 6.43
C ALA A 618 33.45 -15.13 7.62
N TRP A 619 32.80 -16.22 8.02
CA TRP A 619 31.87 -16.23 9.15
C TRP A 619 32.60 -15.95 10.45
N ASN A 620 32.00 -15.10 11.28
CA ASN A 620 32.34 -15.00 12.68
C ASN A 620 31.84 -16.25 13.43
N GLU A 621 32.15 -16.33 14.72
CA GLU A 621 31.52 -17.31 15.60
C GLU A 621 29.99 -17.13 15.54
N GLY A 622 29.29 -18.23 15.27
CA GLY A 622 27.83 -18.22 15.18
C GLY A 622 27.17 -18.32 16.55
N GLU A 623 25.89 -17.99 16.60
CA GLU A 623 25.10 -18.01 17.82
C GLU A 623 23.72 -18.64 17.59
N GLU A 624 23.04 -19.04 18.67
CA GLU A 624 21.66 -19.50 18.59
C GLU A 624 20.69 -18.32 18.64
N PHE A 625 19.78 -18.28 17.68
CA PHE A 625 18.65 -17.36 17.65
C PHE A 625 17.35 -18.17 17.68
N THR A 626 16.43 -17.84 18.59
CA THR A 626 15.13 -18.50 18.65
C THR A 626 14.08 -17.63 17.97
N PHE A 627 13.54 -18.13 16.86
CA PHE A 627 12.38 -17.55 16.19
C PHE A 627 11.13 -18.31 16.62
N ARG A 628 10.21 -17.65 17.32
CA ARG A 628 8.91 -18.21 17.71
C ARG A 628 7.78 -17.61 16.89
N ARG A 629 7.81 -16.29 16.66
CA ARG A 629 6.69 -15.53 16.09
C ARG A 629 7.13 -14.46 15.13
N ARG A 630 6.16 -13.98 14.33
CA ARG A 630 6.41 -12.90 13.37
C ARG A 630 6.94 -11.67 14.10
N LEU A 631 7.98 -11.08 13.53
CA LEU A 631 8.74 -9.93 14.00
C LEU A 631 9.63 -10.19 15.21
N ASP A 632 9.82 -11.45 15.62
CA ASP A 632 11.00 -11.80 16.39
C ASP A 632 12.24 -11.33 15.63
N THR A 633 13.05 -10.54 16.31
CA THR A 633 14.09 -9.73 15.69
C THR A 633 15.45 -10.31 16.02
N TYR A 634 16.25 -10.56 14.98
CA TYR A 634 17.65 -10.89 15.11
C TYR A 634 18.47 -9.60 14.92
N ASP A 635 19.12 -9.15 15.99
CA ASP A 635 19.99 -7.98 15.94
C ASP A 635 21.41 -8.36 15.53
N VAL A 636 22.03 -7.53 14.68
CA VAL A 636 23.42 -7.71 14.26
C VAL A 636 24.14 -6.36 14.19
N ASP A 637 25.40 -6.34 14.64
CA ASP A 637 26.27 -5.19 14.43
C ASP A 637 26.93 -5.29 13.05
N VAL A 638 26.55 -4.39 12.15
CA VAL A 638 27.07 -4.33 10.78
C VAL A 638 28.26 -3.38 10.73
N PRO A 639 29.45 -3.83 10.25
CA PRO A 639 30.64 -2.99 10.16
C PRO A 639 30.46 -1.84 9.16
N PRO A 640 31.21 -0.74 9.32
CA PRO A 640 31.13 0.40 8.42
C PRO A 640 31.72 0.03 7.05
N ARG A 641 30.98 0.34 5.98
CA ARG A 641 31.45 0.27 4.60
C ARG A 641 32.01 -1.10 4.19
N GLU A 642 31.36 -2.15 4.66
CA GLU A 642 31.75 -3.52 4.38
C GLU A 642 30.54 -4.38 4.04
N ALA A 643 30.68 -5.20 3.00
CA ALA A 643 29.64 -6.14 2.58
C ALA A 643 29.57 -7.32 3.55
N TRP A 644 28.42 -7.45 4.21
CA TRP A 644 28.23 -8.35 5.33
C TRP A 644 27.11 -9.34 5.01
N ALA A 645 27.36 -10.63 5.16
CA ALA A 645 26.33 -11.65 5.03
C ALA A 645 25.79 -12.04 6.40
N ILE A 646 24.50 -12.38 6.43
CA ILE A 646 23.80 -12.96 7.58
C ILE A 646 23.05 -14.19 7.07
N ASP A 647 23.19 -15.32 7.76
CA ASP A 647 22.59 -16.61 7.39
C ASP A 647 21.98 -17.24 8.64
N LEU A 648 20.65 -17.32 8.68
CA LEU A 648 19.89 -18.02 9.71
C LEU A 648 19.51 -19.40 9.17
N ARG A 649 19.94 -20.47 9.83
CA ARG A 649 19.62 -21.86 9.43
C ARG A 649 18.95 -22.61 10.57
N LEU A 650 17.80 -23.22 10.30
CA LEU A 650 17.08 -24.00 11.30
C LEU A 650 17.96 -25.16 11.79
N VAL A 651 18.16 -25.23 13.11
CA VAL A 651 18.82 -26.35 13.79
C VAL A 651 17.76 -27.34 14.25
N ARG A 652 16.72 -26.84 14.91
CA ARG A 652 15.58 -27.65 15.38
C ARG A 652 14.31 -26.82 15.42
N SER A 653 13.18 -27.42 15.06
CA SER A 653 11.87 -26.79 15.22
C SER A 653 11.48 -26.70 16.69
N VAL A 654 10.62 -25.73 16.99
CA VAL A 654 9.98 -25.55 18.28
C VAL A 654 8.48 -25.47 18.03
N ASP A 655 7.70 -26.19 18.81
CA ASP A 655 6.25 -26.09 18.74
C ASP A 655 5.81 -24.78 19.39
N VAL A 656 5.06 -23.99 18.63
CA VAL A 656 4.39 -22.78 19.12
C VAL A 656 2.89 -22.98 18.95
N PRO A 657 2.07 -22.53 19.92
CA PRO A 657 0.61 -22.57 19.78
C PRO A 657 0.15 -21.92 18.48
N ALA A 658 -0.80 -22.55 17.79
CA ALA A 658 -1.39 -22.00 16.57
C ALA A 658 -2.28 -20.78 16.86
N THR A 659 -2.75 -20.66 18.11
CA THR A 659 -3.55 -19.56 18.66
C THR A 659 -2.94 -19.11 19.99
N ALA A 660 -3.08 -17.84 20.31
CA ALA A 660 -2.54 -17.20 21.50
C ALA A 660 -3.34 -15.94 21.86
N PRO A 661 -3.39 -15.52 23.14
CA PRO A 661 -3.87 -14.18 23.50
C PRO A 661 -2.92 -13.13 22.93
N ASP A 662 -3.34 -11.86 22.91
CA ASP A 662 -2.46 -10.75 22.56
C ASP A 662 -2.98 -9.49 23.25
N ALA A 663 -2.34 -9.13 24.36
CA ALA A 663 -2.53 -7.85 25.01
C ALA A 663 -1.99 -6.77 24.07
N ALA A 664 -2.73 -5.68 23.94
CA ALA A 664 -2.30 -4.58 23.11
C ALA A 664 -2.71 -3.25 23.71
N ILE A 665 -1.86 -2.25 23.46
CA ILE A 665 -2.07 -0.86 23.81
C ILE A 665 -1.29 0.02 22.83
N ALA A 666 -1.84 1.18 22.49
CA ALA A 666 -1.16 2.22 21.72
C ALA A 666 -1.16 3.56 22.46
N ASP A 667 -0.31 4.48 22.04
CA ASP A 667 -0.17 5.83 22.65
C ASP A 667 -1.52 6.56 22.76
N ARG A 668 -2.42 6.36 21.78
CA ARG A 668 -3.76 6.96 21.75
C ARG A 668 -4.70 6.44 22.84
N ASP A 669 -4.40 5.28 23.42
CA ASP A 669 -5.21 4.64 24.45
C ASP A 669 -4.92 5.19 25.84
N LEU A 670 -3.90 6.05 25.95
CA LEU A 670 -3.55 6.76 27.17
C LEU A 670 -4.19 8.15 27.19
N ALA A 671 -4.87 8.46 28.30
CA ALA A 671 -5.43 9.78 28.52
C ALA A 671 -5.21 10.23 29.97
N MET A 672 -5.07 11.55 30.16
CA MET A 672 -4.96 12.19 31.46
C MET A 672 -6.20 13.08 31.67
N PRO A 673 -7.38 12.50 32.02
CA PRO A 673 -8.63 13.25 32.15
C PRO A 673 -8.57 14.36 33.20
N THR A 674 -7.83 14.15 34.29
CA THR A 674 -7.58 15.14 35.34
C THR A 674 -6.13 15.03 35.84
N MET A 675 -5.60 16.09 36.44
CA MET A 675 -4.28 15.99 37.08
C MET A 675 -4.29 14.89 38.14
N GLY A 676 -3.28 14.02 38.10
CA GLY A 676 -3.15 12.90 39.04
C GLY A 676 -4.00 11.68 38.70
N THR A 677 -4.70 11.65 37.57
CA THR A 677 -5.43 10.45 37.12
C THR A 677 -5.12 10.15 35.66
N LEU A 678 -4.53 8.97 35.41
CA LEU A 678 -4.26 8.46 34.07
C LEU A 678 -5.17 7.26 33.79
N THR A 679 -5.83 7.27 32.63
CA THR A 679 -6.60 6.14 32.12
C THR A 679 -5.88 5.48 30.95
N SER A 680 -6.00 4.17 30.86
CA SER A 680 -5.42 3.35 29.80
C SER A 680 -6.47 2.38 29.29
N THR A 681 -6.70 2.34 27.97
CA THR A 681 -7.51 1.28 27.35
C THR A 681 -6.59 0.13 26.96
N VAL A 682 -6.88 -1.06 27.48
CA VAL A 682 -6.17 -2.29 27.18
C VAL A 682 -7.05 -3.15 26.29
N HIS A 683 -6.45 -3.78 25.29
CA HIS A 683 -7.13 -4.58 24.28
C HIS A 683 -6.68 -6.03 24.37
N ASN A 684 -7.57 -6.98 24.06
CA ASN A 684 -7.16 -8.30 23.60
C ASN A 684 -7.41 -8.38 22.10
N VAL A 685 -6.33 -8.37 21.31
CA VAL A 685 -6.35 -8.50 19.85
C VAL A 685 -5.94 -9.90 19.39
N GLY A 686 -5.78 -10.83 20.33
CA GLY A 686 -5.35 -12.20 20.08
C GLY A 686 -6.43 -13.11 19.51
N SER A 687 -6.16 -14.41 19.57
CA SER A 687 -7.06 -15.51 19.18
C SER A 687 -7.56 -16.34 20.35
N GLU A 688 -7.02 -16.13 21.54
CA GLU A 688 -7.42 -16.78 22.78
C GLU A 688 -7.81 -15.76 23.84
N ALA A 689 -8.49 -16.22 24.90
CA ALA A 689 -8.78 -15.37 26.04
C ALA A 689 -7.49 -14.94 26.75
N MET A 690 -7.35 -13.65 26.99
CA MET A 690 -6.28 -13.06 27.78
C MET A 690 -6.64 -13.19 29.26
N ARG A 691 -5.83 -13.93 30.02
CA ARG A 691 -5.94 -13.96 31.49
C ARG A 691 -5.53 -12.61 32.09
N GLU A 692 -5.80 -12.44 33.38
CA GLU A 692 -5.32 -11.30 34.16
C GLU A 692 -3.79 -11.13 34.03
N VAL A 693 -3.36 -9.94 33.61
CA VAL A 693 -1.95 -9.52 33.53
C VAL A 693 -1.69 -8.25 34.33
N LEU A 694 -0.42 -8.03 34.66
CA LEU A 694 0.01 -6.82 35.34
C LEU A 694 0.19 -5.69 34.32
N ALA A 695 -0.46 -4.55 34.56
CA ALA A 695 -0.21 -3.29 33.88
C ALA A 695 0.57 -2.36 34.82
N VAL A 696 1.71 -1.86 34.35
CA VAL A 696 2.60 -0.99 35.13
C VAL A 696 2.62 0.38 34.52
N LEU A 697 2.36 1.41 35.35
CA LEU A 697 2.55 2.80 35.00
C LEU A 697 3.92 3.27 35.47
N GLU A 698 4.69 3.79 34.51
CA GLU A 698 6.01 4.35 34.70
C GLU A 698 6.03 5.83 34.30
N THR A 699 6.89 6.62 34.93
CA THR A 699 7.09 8.03 34.60
C THR A 699 8.56 8.36 34.34
N ASP A 700 8.78 9.35 33.47
CA ASP A 700 10.10 9.92 33.18
C ASP A 700 9.99 11.47 33.18
N ASN A 701 10.93 12.13 33.86
CA ASN A 701 11.00 13.58 33.98
C ASN A 701 11.80 14.25 32.85
N GLY A 702 12.14 13.50 31.79
CA GLY A 702 12.92 13.92 30.64
C GLY A 702 14.42 13.63 30.76
N ASP A 703 14.84 12.78 31.69
CA ASP A 703 16.23 12.35 31.86
C ASP A 703 16.50 10.95 31.30
N GLY A 704 15.47 10.28 30.76
CA GLY A 704 15.56 8.94 30.20
C GLY A 704 15.45 7.84 31.25
N HIS A 705 15.19 8.18 32.52
CA HIS A 705 15.04 7.22 33.60
C HIS A 705 13.57 7.00 33.94
N TRP A 706 13.10 5.77 33.68
CA TRP A 706 11.72 5.37 33.96
C TRP A 706 11.57 4.83 35.38
N SER A 707 10.67 5.43 36.16
CA SER A 707 10.32 4.99 37.51
C SER A 707 8.91 4.41 37.55
N ARG A 708 8.73 3.22 38.13
CA ARG A 708 7.42 2.64 38.39
C ARG A 708 6.70 3.42 39.47
N VAL A 709 5.51 3.95 39.17
CA VAL A 709 4.73 4.81 40.07
C VAL A 709 3.38 4.22 40.46
N ALA A 710 2.81 3.34 39.64
CA ALA A 710 1.59 2.62 39.96
C ALA A 710 1.52 1.29 39.21
N GLU A 711 0.67 0.40 39.70
CA GLU A 711 0.37 -0.88 39.07
C GLU A 711 -1.10 -1.22 39.24
N GLN A 712 -1.66 -1.90 38.24
CA GLN A 712 -3.01 -2.41 38.28
C GLN A 712 -3.03 -3.73 37.51
N ARG A 713 -3.88 -4.66 37.90
CA ARG A 713 -4.10 -5.88 37.12
C ARG A 713 -5.30 -5.71 36.19
N THR A 714 -5.22 -6.28 34.99
CA THR A 714 -6.35 -6.39 34.08
C THR A 714 -7.35 -7.42 34.63
N GLY A 715 -8.59 -7.40 34.14
CA GLY A 715 -9.46 -8.56 34.22
C GLY A 715 -9.10 -9.59 33.15
N THR A 716 -9.86 -10.68 33.12
CA THR A 716 -9.85 -11.60 31.97
C THR A 716 -10.58 -10.95 30.80
N LEU A 717 -9.97 -10.94 29.62
CA LEU A 717 -10.58 -10.49 28.37
C LEU A 717 -10.82 -11.70 27.44
N PRO A 718 -12.03 -11.92 26.91
CA PRO A 718 -12.28 -13.00 25.96
C PRO A 718 -11.48 -12.80 24.66
N ALA A 719 -11.34 -13.86 23.85
CA ALA A 719 -10.82 -13.72 22.50
C ALA A 719 -11.79 -12.87 21.64
N PRO A 720 -11.30 -11.90 20.86
CA PRO A 720 -12.14 -11.14 19.95
C PRO A 720 -12.67 -12.04 18.82
N GLY A 721 -13.97 -11.95 18.55
CA GLY A 721 -14.56 -12.43 17.30
C GLY A 721 -14.25 -11.45 16.17
N LEU A 722 -15.22 -10.62 15.81
CA LEU A 722 -15.02 -9.46 14.93
C LEU A 722 -15.49 -8.15 15.60
N ASP A 723 -15.61 -8.17 16.92
CA ASP A 723 -15.90 -7.02 17.76
C ASP A 723 -14.69 -6.77 18.69
N PRO A 724 -14.32 -5.49 18.92
CA PRO A 724 -13.28 -5.13 19.88
C PRO A 724 -13.55 -5.71 21.28
N VAL A 725 -12.49 -6.13 21.96
CA VAL A 725 -12.54 -6.57 23.36
C VAL A 725 -11.54 -5.73 24.15
N THR A 726 -12.07 -4.87 25.03
CA THR A 726 -11.27 -3.88 25.74
C THR A 726 -11.61 -3.77 27.22
N GLN A 727 -10.69 -3.21 28.00
CA GLN A 727 -10.89 -2.80 29.38
C GLN A 727 -10.17 -1.48 29.64
N THR A 728 -10.84 -0.55 30.32
CA THR A 728 -10.19 0.67 30.81
C THR A 728 -9.62 0.46 32.21
N LEU A 729 -8.34 0.74 32.38
CA LEU A 729 -7.64 0.85 33.65
C LEU A 729 -7.59 2.31 34.11
N THR A 730 -7.52 2.55 35.42
CA THR A 730 -7.49 3.90 36.00
C THR A 730 -6.47 3.97 37.12
N PHE A 731 -5.35 4.62 36.84
CA PHE A 731 -4.30 4.91 37.80
C PHE A 731 -4.61 6.23 38.49
N ARG A 732 -4.68 6.22 39.83
CA ARG A 732 -4.93 7.40 40.67
C ARG A 732 -3.66 7.82 41.38
N ASP A 733 -3.67 9.05 41.88
CA ASP A 733 -2.54 9.66 42.62
C ASP A 733 -1.24 9.64 41.81
N VAL A 734 -1.36 9.77 40.49
CA VAL A 734 -0.25 9.74 39.55
C VAL A 734 0.61 10.99 39.71
N PRO A 735 1.93 10.87 39.97
CA PRO A 735 2.79 12.03 40.12
C PRO A 735 2.92 12.79 38.80
N ALA A 736 3.09 14.12 38.88
CA ALA A 736 3.34 14.93 37.71
C ALA A 736 4.69 14.56 37.08
N ALA A 737 4.67 14.23 35.79
CA ALA A 737 5.83 13.91 34.98
C ALA A 737 5.69 14.45 33.54
N ARG A 738 6.79 14.47 32.81
CA ARG A 738 6.81 14.87 31.38
C ARG A 738 6.34 13.75 30.46
N LEU A 739 6.68 12.51 30.82
CA LEU A 739 6.35 11.31 30.09
C LEU A 739 5.70 10.29 31.03
N TYR A 740 4.70 9.60 30.51
CA TYR A 740 4.06 8.46 31.13
C TYR A 740 4.17 7.28 30.17
N ARG A 741 4.41 6.08 30.70
CA ARG A 741 4.40 4.84 29.93
C ARG A 741 3.58 3.80 30.66
N VAL A 742 2.70 3.12 29.94
CA VAL A 742 2.02 1.93 30.44
C VAL A 742 2.61 0.71 29.75
N ARG A 743 3.06 -0.26 30.54
CA ARG A 743 3.54 -1.56 30.07
C ARG A 743 2.60 -2.67 30.53
N LEU A 744 2.13 -3.48 29.60
CA LEU A 744 1.36 -4.68 29.86
C LEU A 744 2.30 -5.87 29.98
N ASP A 745 1.96 -6.79 30.90
CA ASP A 745 2.68 -8.03 31.16
C ASP A 745 4.22 -7.89 31.17
N PRO A 746 4.80 -7.00 31.99
CA PRO A 746 6.24 -6.72 31.96
C PRO A 746 7.11 -7.94 32.31
N ASP A 747 6.53 -8.95 32.95
CA ASP A 747 7.17 -10.20 33.35
C ASP A 747 7.05 -11.31 32.28
N ARG A 748 6.39 -11.03 31.14
CA ARG A 748 6.17 -11.97 30.02
C ARG A 748 5.57 -13.30 30.45
N GLN A 749 4.48 -13.22 31.19
CA GLN A 749 3.75 -14.40 31.64
C GLN A 749 2.81 -14.93 30.54
N LEU A 750 2.32 -14.09 29.64
CA LEU A 750 1.56 -14.49 28.47
C LEU A 750 2.48 -14.97 27.36
N ASP A 751 1.96 -15.89 26.56
CA ASP A 751 2.63 -16.35 25.35
C ASP A 751 1.87 -15.78 24.15
N GLU A 752 2.20 -14.55 23.74
CA GLU A 752 1.34 -13.68 22.92
C GLU A 752 1.62 -13.67 21.42
N LEU A 753 0.64 -13.40 20.55
CA LEU A 753 0.88 -13.35 19.10
C LEU A 753 2.01 -12.39 18.71
N TYR A 754 2.18 -11.29 19.45
CA TYR A 754 3.25 -10.33 19.29
C TYR A 754 3.52 -9.62 20.62
N GLU A 755 4.79 -9.48 21.01
CA GLU A 755 5.16 -8.83 22.28
C GLU A 755 5.37 -7.32 22.13
N GLY A 756 5.52 -6.83 20.89
CA GLY A 756 5.97 -5.46 20.61
C GLY A 756 4.87 -4.40 20.66
N ASN A 757 3.63 -4.77 21.00
CA ASN A 757 2.45 -3.91 21.18
C ASN A 757 2.00 -3.81 22.65
N ASN A 758 2.82 -4.29 23.59
CA ASN A 758 2.54 -4.26 25.04
C ASN A 758 2.92 -2.95 25.73
N GLN A 759 3.19 -1.89 24.97
CA GLN A 759 3.60 -0.60 25.55
C GLN A 759 3.02 0.58 24.79
N ALA A 760 2.66 1.61 25.56
CA ALA A 760 2.22 2.89 25.05
C ALA A 760 2.80 4.03 25.88
N GLU A 761 3.04 5.17 25.24
CA GLU A 761 3.59 6.38 25.86
C GLU A 761 2.67 7.59 25.68
N LEU A 762 2.62 8.44 26.70
CA LEU A 762 1.91 9.71 26.69
C LEU A 762 2.87 10.82 27.10
N ARG A 763 3.09 11.77 26.17
CA ARG A 763 3.83 13.00 26.45
C ARG A 763 2.86 14.12 26.83
N VAL A 764 3.08 14.71 28.00
CA VAL A 764 2.32 15.90 28.42
C VAL A 764 3.14 17.14 28.05
N ALA A 765 2.54 18.07 27.31
CA ALA A 765 3.19 19.32 26.96
C ALA A 765 3.62 20.05 28.25
N ALA A 766 4.88 20.49 28.30
CA ALA A 766 5.34 21.37 29.37
C ALA A 766 4.48 22.64 29.32
N ARG A 767 3.79 22.95 30.42
CA ARG A 767 3.09 24.23 30.58
C ARG A 767 4.07 25.39 30.64
#